data_AF-A0A6I5RUD6-F1
#
_entry.id   AF-A0A6I5RUD6-F1
#
_cell.length_a   1.000
_cell.length_b   1.000
_cell.length_c   1.000
_cell.angle_alpha   90.00
_cell.angle_beta   90.00
_cell.angle_gamma   90.00
#
_symmetry.space_group_name_H-M   'P 1'
#
loop_
_entity.id
_entity.type
_entity.pdbx_description
1 polymer ?
#
loop_
_entity_poly.entity_id
_entity_poly.type
_entity_poly.pdbx_seq_one_letter_code
_entity_poly.pdbx_strand_id
1 'polypeptide(L)'
;MLDFSWSNPKNQLSAVQREKLRRWQVDPMTDLGGYREEGEARGLYGADDNLYAKVAGAVYRVDRAAGEVWIVNPVYRFERGPRLRYVSADEWALDLRLALRGGGPKRQLNALLEANKAHYEAALQRLNKASQDYMAEKEAFDKALAKSREMVLEKSKGERTLAGFKVKHETADEQARIVLEGVIAKVQERLRLQEEALSANYKEEIAHLRRMLDIQWQARDLIIDMSKPQYAKFDARVGAARKHNAVLTELANDAAELHRKLCLIIDWDTLTERRERVVRWPRSELQIEQYNLFVDALKTNLQEQKGILDFIEQLDHLDSLLVEAGLSIPLAQVRDDRMFSTKELRFAYLTDLGEMVMNRAAMSDPDDFLWLENLLIGPDLNRAGYSHAALAQEGIPLGDRIGILNSSLEAYETTLQICEFLQEDQYPSVRLDALEQYSKELKSLKQSAETDLALAIRAQELDQPRVSARPRPTPKSSTKARAFVTVDQRMLVGEEVTEGDQVYVEQRNKVTGERLSRFHQHGDQWVEVVEQKQGSSNALPDQQEGGASPDALRLAREKANRMLKRREGTLRKLRGYLKKMDSLKSLEHVFEHEERNLREAAQQLEALGEQLTDGDQDKIVKLGEAADTLRQDLITFYRESPPQAESLKYLYTYDNLQIARVGHRVPVEGNANDFIEKYEIRTQKLEPLWEIHLHYPDNATPRRQFVKGHLKTWKDRNLGRRYQLANALDDGSLINIHRGDLTLADVERILPFD
;
A
#
# COMPACT_ATOMS: atom_id res chain seq x y z
N MET A 1 12.15 40.71 -9.99
CA MET A 1 10.92 40.04 -10.50
C MET A 1 10.61 40.64 -11.87
N LEU A 2 10.30 39.86 -12.90
CA LEU A 2 9.92 40.40 -14.22
C LEU A 2 8.47 40.94 -14.12
N ASP A 3 8.24 42.17 -14.59
CA ASP A 3 6.89 42.76 -14.62
C ASP A 3 6.29 42.63 -16.02
N PHE A 4 5.30 41.75 -16.17
CA PHE A 4 4.63 41.52 -17.45
C PHE A 4 3.39 42.41 -17.63
N SER A 5 3.07 43.30 -16.69
CA SER A 5 1.82 44.08 -16.73
C SER A 5 1.77 45.09 -17.89
N TRP A 6 2.92 45.60 -18.34
CA TRP A 6 3.03 46.58 -19.42
C TRP A 6 4.01 46.21 -20.54
N SER A 7 4.71 45.08 -20.45
CA SER A 7 5.69 44.67 -21.46
C SER A 7 5.05 43.90 -22.63
N ASN A 8 5.47 44.22 -23.87
CA ASN A 8 5.05 43.53 -25.09
C ASN A 8 6.23 43.41 -26.08
N PRO A 9 6.57 42.20 -26.58
CA PRO A 9 7.63 41.99 -27.57
C PRO A 9 7.50 42.80 -28.87
N LYS A 10 6.26 43.13 -29.27
CA LYS A 10 5.95 43.95 -30.46
C LYS A 10 5.95 45.46 -30.17
N ASN A 11 6.26 45.87 -28.93
CA ASN A 11 6.22 47.24 -28.45
C ASN A 11 4.88 47.97 -28.71
N GLN A 12 3.76 47.25 -28.55
CA GLN A 12 2.40 47.77 -28.73
C GLN A 12 1.53 47.47 -27.51
N LEU A 13 0.66 48.40 -27.11
CA LEU A 13 -0.28 48.18 -26.01
C LEU A 13 -1.46 47.29 -26.45
N SER A 14 -1.80 46.30 -25.61
CA SER A 14 -3.05 45.54 -25.74
C SER A 14 -4.27 46.46 -25.55
N ALA A 15 -5.47 45.99 -25.93
CA ALA A 15 -6.71 46.75 -25.73
C ALA A 15 -6.96 47.09 -24.25
N VAL A 16 -6.70 46.12 -23.36
CA VAL A 16 -6.83 46.29 -21.90
C VAL A 16 -5.82 47.30 -21.36
N GLN A 17 -4.56 47.23 -21.82
CA GLN A 17 -3.51 48.17 -21.41
C GLN A 17 -3.81 49.59 -21.90
N ARG A 18 -4.32 49.77 -23.13
CA ARG A 18 -4.74 51.08 -23.65
C ARG A 18 -5.83 51.70 -22.81
N GLU A 19 -6.87 50.94 -22.48
CA GLU A 19 -7.98 51.42 -21.66
C GLU A 19 -7.53 51.77 -20.24
N LYS A 20 -6.65 50.96 -19.64
CA LYS A 20 -6.05 51.26 -18.33
C LYS A 20 -5.21 52.54 -18.37
N LEU A 21 -4.37 52.72 -19.40
CA LEU A 21 -3.53 53.91 -19.53
C LEU A 21 -4.35 55.16 -19.82
N ARG A 22 -5.43 55.06 -20.59
CA ARG A 22 -6.34 56.19 -20.87
C ARG A 22 -6.94 56.77 -19.58
N ARG A 23 -7.25 55.94 -18.59
CA ARG A 23 -7.79 56.37 -17.28
C ARG A 23 -6.78 57.12 -16.41
N TRP A 24 -5.49 57.07 -16.76
CA TRP A 24 -4.42 57.74 -16.01
C TRP A 24 -3.98 59.05 -16.68
N GLN A 25 -4.67 59.46 -17.75
CA GLN A 25 -4.47 60.78 -18.34
C GLN A 25 -4.84 61.85 -17.33
N VAL A 26 -3.97 62.84 -17.20
CA VAL A 26 -4.21 64.04 -16.39
C VAL A 26 -5.09 64.99 -17.21
N ASP A 27 -5.98 65.73 -16.53
CA ASP A 27 -6.87 66.69 -17.18
C ASP A 27 -6.06 67.69 -18.02
N PRO A 28 -6.36 67.89 -19.32
CA PRO A 28 -5.67 68.85 -20.18
C PRO A 28 -5.64 70.29 -19.64
N MET A 29 -6.56 70.66 -18.74
CA MET A 29 -6.61 71.97 -18.08
C MET A 29 -5.70 72.07 -16.84
N THR A 30 -5.01 70.98 -16.46
CA THR A 30 -4.10 70.98 -15.32
C THR A 30 -2.87 71.85 -15.63
N ASP A 31 -2.57 72.81 -14.75
CA ASP A 31 -1.31 73.55 -14.81
C ASP A 31 -0.14 72.58 -14.54
N LEU A 32 0.65 72.32 -15.59
CA LEU A 32 1.76 71.37 -15.53
C LEU A 32 3.00 71.97 -14.86
N GLY A 33 2.99 73.28 -14.54
CA GLY A 33 4.13 74.00 -14.02
C GLY A 33 5.23 74.23 -15.06
N GLY A 34 6.42 74.63 -14.58
CA GLY A 34 7.56 74.97 -15.44
C GLY A 34 8.16 73.77 -16.17
N TYR A 35 8.54 73.97 -17.43
CA TYR A 35 9.29 73.00 -18.23
C TYR A 35 10.75 72.92 -17.79
N ARG A 36 11.33 71.71 -17.79
CA ARG A 36 12.72 71.46 -17.38
C ARG A 36 13.63 71.36 -18.61
N GLU A 37 14.48 72.36 -18.80
CA GLU A 37 15.40 72.44 -19.95
C GLU A 37 16.71 71.65 -19.75
N GLU A 38 17.14 71.46 -18.50
CA GLU A 38 18.45 70.88 -18.16
C GLU A 38 18.37 69.88 -16.99
N GLY A 39 19.42 69.06 -16.86
CA GLY A 39 19.55 68.04 -15.82
C GLY A 39 18.77 66.75 -16.10
N GLU A 40 18.70 65.88 -15.09
CA GLU A 40 18.11 64.55 -15.22
C GLU A 40 16.57 64.52 -15.33
N ALA A 41 15.91 65.68 -15.14
CA ALA A 41 14.47 65.88 -15.33
C ALA A 41 14.14 66.54 -16.67
N ARG A 42 15.13 66.71 -17.57
CA ARG A 42 14.96 67.35 -18.87
C ARG A 42 13.80 66.74 -19.66
N GLY A 43 12.94 67.59 -20.20
CA GLY A 43 11.77 67.16 -20.98
C GLY A 43 10.51 66.91 -20.15
N LEU A 44 10.56 67.09 -18.82
CA LEU A 44 9.40 66.96 -17.93
C LEU A 44 8.86 68.33 -17.51
N TYR A 45 7.60 68.36 -17.07
CA TYR A 45 6.94 69.55 -16.53
C TYR A 45 6.71 69.37 -15.02
N GLY A 46 6.89 70.45 -14.24
CA GLY A 46 6.50 70.50 -12.83
C GLY A 46 7.65 70.46 -11.82
N ALA A 47 7.29 70.37 -10.53
CA ALA A 47 8.21 70.28 -9.40
C ALA A 47 8.49 68.81 -9.03
N ASP A 48 9.57 68.52 -8.29
CA ASP A 48 10.02 67.14 -8.03
C ASP A 48 8.93 66.24 -7.42
N ASP A 49 8.03 66.79 -6.60
CA ASP A 49 6.91 66.05 -6.00
C ASP A 49 5.70 65.83 -6.94
N ASN A 50 5.65 66.49 -8.10
CA ASN A 50 4.59 66.44 -9.10
C ASN A 50 5.15 66.65 -10.52
N LEU A 51 5.77 65.61 -11.08
CA LEU A 51 6.31 65.62 -12.45
C LEU A 51 5.30 65.08 -13.48
N TYR A 52 5.33 65.65 -14.67
CA TYR A 52 4.47 65.28 -15.80
C TYR A 52 5.26 65.10 -17.10
N ALA A 53 4.80 64.18 -17.94
CA ALA A 53 5.33 63.96 -19.29
C ALA A 53 4.20 63.97 -20.33
N LYS A 54 4.49 64.55 -21.50
CA LYS A 54 3.63 64.47 -22.68
C LYS A 54 4.01 63.23 -23.49
N VAL A 55 3.05 62.35 -23.72
CA VAL A 55 3.21 61.08 -24.45
C VAL A 55 2.08 60.96 -25.47
N ALA A 56 2.41 60.98 -26.76
CA ALA A 56 1.46 60.81 -27.86
C ALA A 56 0.19 61.68 -27.75
N GLY A 57 0.35 62.97 -27.40
CA GLY A 57 -0.74 63.95 -27.31
C GLY A 57 -1.53 63.95 -26.00
N ALA A 58 -1.21 63.07 -25.04
CA ALA A 58 -1.81 63.07 -23.71
C ALA A 58 -0.76 63.35 -22.61
N VAL A 59 -1.23 63.88 -21.47
CA VAL A 59 -0.37 64.20 -20.32
C VAL A 59 -0.52 63.13 -19.25
N TYR A 60 0.61 62.67 -18.73
CA TYR A 60 0.66 61.67 -17.68
C TYR A 60 1.51 62.16 -16.52
N ARG A 61 1.08 61.81 -15.31
CA ARG A 61 1.91 61.95 -14.12
C ARG A 61 3.03 60.91 -14.17
N VAL A 62 4.25 61.32 -13.83
CA VAL A 62 5.41 60.44 -13.85
C VAL A 62 6.17 60.47 -12.53
N ASP A 63 6.90 59.39 -12.29
CA ASP A 63 7.85 59.25 -11.20
C ASP A 63 9.24 58.89 -11.76
N ARG A 64 10.28 59.28 -11.03
CA ARG A 64 11.68 59.09 -11.42
C ARG A 64 12.37 58.19 -10.41
N ALA A 65 12.99 57.12 -10.88
CA ALA A 65 13.81 56.25 -10.05
C ALA A 65 15.01 55.73 -10.84
N ALA A 66 16.22 55.85 -10.28
CA ALA A 66 17.46 55.35 -10.88
C ALA A 66 17.71 55.80 -12.33
N GLY A 67 17.35 57.04 -12.68
CA GLY A 67 17.53 57.61 -14.01
C GLY A 67 16.47 57.20 -15.05
N GLU A 68 15.46 56.42 -14.66
CA GLU A 68 14.34 56.04 -15.51
C GLU A 68 13.05 56.78 -15.14
N VAL A 69 12.18 57.01 -16.13
CA VAL A 69 10.90 57.70 -15.97
C VAL A 69 9.76 56.71 -16.19
N TRP A 70 8.82 56.66 -15.25
CA TRP A 70 7.67 55.77 -15.29
C TRP A 70 6.37 56.56 -15.19
N ILE A 71 5.36 56.20 -15.97
CA ILE A 71 4.01 56.71 -15.72
C ILE A 71 3.52 56.13 -14.39
N VAL A 72 2.85 56.94 -13.58
CA VAL A 72 2.22 56.50 -12.33
C VAL A 72 0.75 56.87 -12.30
N ASN A 73 -0.05 56.08 -11.60
CA ASN A 73 -1.46 56.39 -11.39
C ASN A 73 -1.58 57.76 -10.67
N PRO A 74 -2.38 58.71 -11.17
CA PRO A 74 -2.48 60.06 -10.61
C PRO A 74 -3.04 60.08 -9.18
N VAL A 75 -3.84 59.08 -8.79
CA VAL A 75 -4.43 58.93 -7.45
C VAL A 75 -3.55 58.09 -6.54
N TYR A 76 -2.99 56.97 -7.04
CA TYR A 76 -2.18 56.02 -6.27
C TYR A 76 -0.75 55.92 -6.83
N ARG A 77 0.15 56.81 -6.37
CA ARG A 77 1.50 56.98 -6.94
C ARG A 77 2.40 55.71 -6.91
N PHE A 78 2.09 54.75 -6.04
CA PHE A 78 2.79 53.47 -5.97
C PHE A 78 2.36 52.47 -7.05
N GLU A 79 1.23 52.71 -7.73
CA GLU A 79 0.81 51.91 -8.88
C GLU A 79 1.52 52.42 -10.15
N ARG A 80 2.52 51.65 -10.60
CA ARG A 80 3.36 52.00 -11.75
C ARG A 80 2.78 51.52 -13.08
N GLY A 81 2.94 52.37 -14.08
CA GLY A 81 2.56 52.19 -15.47
C GLY A 81 3.74 51.80 -16.36
N PRO A 82 3.59 51.95 -17.69
CA PRO A 82 4.67 51.69 -18.62
C PRO A 82 5.84 52.68 -18.43
N ARG A 83 7.05 52.22 -18.76
CA ARG A 83 8.26 53.04 -18.79
C ARG A 83 8.21 54.03 -19.95
N LEU A 84 8.84 55.19 -19.80
CA LEU A 84 9.03 56.17 -20.85
C LEU A 84 10.48 56.23 -21.32
N ARG A 85 10.64 56.48 -22.62
CA ARG A 85 11.91 56.81 -23.26
C ARG A 85 11.82 58.21 -23.84
N TYR A 86 12.81 59.03 -23.52
CA TYR A 86 12.96 60.37 -24.08
C TYR A 86 13.21 60.28 -25.59
N VAL A 87 12.45 61.04 -26.38
CA VAL A 87 12.59 61.09 -27.85
C VAL A 87 13.15 62.44 -28.28
N SER A 88 12.52 63.54 -27.86
CA SER A 88 12.95 64.92 -28.17
C SER A 88 12.41 65.90 -27.12
N ALA A 89 12.77 67.19 -27.24
CA ALA A 89 12.46 68.25 -26.25
C ALA A 89 11.00 68.23 -25.75
N ASP A 90 10.02 67.96 -26.62
CA ASP A 90 8.61 68.00 -26.23
C ASP A 90 7.90 66.64 -26.26
N GLU A 91 8.62 65.53 -26.44
CA GLU A 91 7.97 64.23 -26.68
C GLU A 91 8.68 63.04 -26.01
N TRP A 92 7.90 62.33 -25.19
CA TRP A 92 8.25 61.04 -24.61
C TRP A 92 7.46 59.93 -25.32
N ALA A 93 8.09 58.76 -25.50
CA ALA A 93 7.44 57.58 -26.05
C ALA A 93 7.40 56.44 -25.03
N LEU A 94 6.40 55.57 -25.16
CA LEU A 94 6.30 54.35 -24.36
C LEU A 94 7.45 53.38 -24.71
N ASP A 95 8.09 52.84 -23.68
CA ASP A 95 9.06 51.75 -23.79
C ASP A 95 8.47 50.49 -23.17
N LEU A 96 7.86 49.65 -24.01
CA LEU A 96 7.17 48.41 -23.60
C LEU A 96 8.09 47.19 -23.73
N ARG A 97 9.39 47.39 -23.88
CA ARG A 97 10.36 46.28 -23.88
C ARG A 97 10.42 45.64 -22.49
N LEU A 98 10.74 44.35 -22.44
CA LEU A 98 10.80 43.59 -21.19
C LEU A 98 11.84 44.21 -20.24
N ALA A 99 11.39 44.76 -19.12
CA ALA A 99 12.26 45.31 -18.08
C ALA A 99 12.04 44.57 -16.76
N LEU A 100 13.12 44.37 -16.01
CA LEU A 100 13.06 43.84 -14.65
C LEU A 100 12.47 44.90 -13.73
N ARG A 101 11.51 44.54 -12.89
CA ARG A 101 11.00 45.41 -11.83
C ARG A 101 12.15 45.66 -10.85
N GLY A 102 12.66 46.90 -10.84
CA GLY A 102 13.89 47.28 -10.16
C GLY A 102 15.11 47.02 -11.04
N GLY A 103 15.64 48.08 -11.67
CA GLY A 103 16.86 48.04 -12.45
C GLY A 103 18.06 47.59 -11.60
N GLY A 104 18.31 46.29 -11.56
CA GLY A 104 19.57 45.74 -11.09
C GLY A 104 20.67 45.99 -12.12
N PRO A 105 21.90 46.37 -11.72
CA PRO A 105 22.97 46.72 -12.62
C PRO A 105 23.34 45.55 -13.56
N LYS A 106 23.73 45.82 -14.81
CA LYS A 106 24.18 44.83 -15.81
C LYS A 106 25.21 43.81 -15.27
N ARG A 107 25.97 44.16 -14.22
CA ARG A 107 26.86 43.27 -13.48
C ARG A 107 26.14 42.05 -12.87
N GLN A 108 24.91 42.17 -12.38
CA GLN A 108 24.15 41.06 -11.79
C GLN A 108 23.62 40.06 -12.84
N LEU A 109 23.24 40.53 -14.03
CA LEU A 109 22.83 39.64 -15.13
C LEU A 109 24.03 38.85 -15.67
N ASN A 110 25.17 39.51 -15.87
CA ASN A 110 26.40 38.83 -16.29
C ASN A 110 26.87 37.85 -15.20
N ALA A 111 26.82 38.23 -13.92
CA ALA A 111 27.16 37.33 -12.82
C ALA A 111 26.22 36.11 -12.77
N LEU A 112 24.92 36.28 -13.02
CA LEU A 112 23.97 35.16 -13.10
C LEU A 112 24.24 34.26 -14.32
N LEU A 113 24.58 34.83 -15.47
CA LEU A 113 24.94 34.07 -16.67
C LEU A 113 26.23 33.28 -16.47
N GLU A 114 27.26 33.88 -15.86
CA GLU A 114 28.50 33.20 -15.50
C GLU A 114 28.27 32.12 -14.44
N ALA A 115 27.43 32.39 -13.42
CA ALA A 115 27.06 31.37 -12.42
C ALA A 115 26.30 30.20 -13.05
N ASN A 116 25.36 30.47 -13.96
CA ASN A 116 24.64 29.42 -14.70
C ASN A 116 25.57 28.62 -15.61
N LYS A 117 26.51 29.28 -16.28
CA LYS A 117 27.53 28.63 -17.11
C LYS A 117 28.43 27.73 -16.26
N ALA A 118 28.98 28.26 -15.16
CA ALA A 118 29.82 27.51 -14.24
C ALA A 118 29.08 26.31 -13.63
N HIS A 119 27.82 26.48 -13.26
CA HIS A 119 26.98 25.37 -12.79
C HIS A 119 26.78 24.30 -13.85
N TYR A 120 26.47 24.70 -15.09
CA TYR A 120 26.29 23.78 -16.21
C TYR A 120 27.60 23.03 -16.54
N GLU A 121 28.74 23.72 -16.58
CA GLU A 121 30.05 23.11 -16.82
C GLU A 121 30.43 22.14 -15.70
N ALA A 122 30.16 22.48 -14.44
CA ALA A 122 30.37 21.59 -13.30
C ALA A 122 29.45 20.36 -13.35
N ALA A 123 28.17 20.54 -13.72
CA ALA A 123 27.23 19.43 -13.90
C ALA A 123 27.65 18.50 -15.05
N LEU A 124 28.13 19.07 -16.17
CA LEU A 124 28.66 18.30 -17.30
C LEU A 124 29.93 17.51 -16.92
N GLN A 125 30.83 18.11 -16.14
CA GLN A 125 32.01 17.41 -15.62
C GLN A 125 31.61 16.23 -14.72
N ARG A 126 30.62 16.43 -13.83
CA ARG A 126 30.07 15.36 -12.99
C ARG A 126 29.41 14.26 -13.82
N LEU A 127 28.67 14.61 -14.88
CA LEU A 127 28.06 13.64 -15.79
C LEU A 127 29.12 12.83 -16.55
N ASN A 128 30.17 13.47 -17.05
CA ASN A 128 31.28 12.77 -17.70
C ASN A 128 32.00 11.83 -16.73
N LYS A 129 32.22 12.26 -15.48
CA LYS A 129 32.78 11.42 -14.44
C LYS A 129 31.86 10.23 -14.12
N ALA A 130 30.57 10.46 -13.94
CA ALA A 130 29.58 9.40 -13.74
C ALA A 130 29.61 8.37 -14.88
N SER A 131 29.76 8.80 -16.13
CA SER A 131 29.92 7.89 -17.27
C SER A 131 31.21 7.07 -17.20
N GLN A 132 32.32 7.63 -16.72
CA GLN A 132 33.58 6.89 -16.54
C GLN A 132 33.47 5.88 -15.39
N ASP A 133 32.91 6.31 -14.26
CA ASP A 133 32.69 5.48 -13.08
C ASP A 133 31.74 4.32 -13.42
N TYR A 134 30.68 4.57 -14.20
CA TYR A 134 29.76 3.54 -14.70
C TYR A 134 30.49 2.49 -15.54
N MET A 135 31.33 2.91 -16.49
CA MET A 135 32.06 1.98 -17.36
C MET A 135 33.06 1.11 -16.56
N ALA A 136 33.71 1.69 -15.56
CA ALA A 136 34.62 0.94 -14.67
C ALA A 136 33.86 -0.10 -13.82
N GLU A 137 32.72 0.28 -13.25
CA GLU A 137 31.86 -0.66 -12.51
C GLU A 137 31.29 -1.76 -13.43
N LYS A 138 30.91 -1.40 -14.66
CA LYS A 138 30.43 -2.36 -15.65
C LYS A 138 31.48 -3.39 -16.05
N GLU A 139 32.74 -2.96 -16.25
CA GLU A 139 33.84 -3.89 -16.54
C GLU A 139 34.08 -4.86 -15.37
N ALA A 140 34.03 -4.37 -14.14
CA ALA A 140 34.16 -5.20 -12.95
C ALA A 140 32.99 -6.19 -12.81
N PHE A 141 31.76 -5.74 -13.06
CA PHE A 141 30.58 -6.60 -13.13
C PHE A 141 30.73 -7.69 -14.20
N ASP A 142 31.13 -7.35 -15.42
CA ASP A 142 31.27 -8.31 -16.52
C ASP A 142 32.31 -9.39 -16.20
N LYS A 143 33.38 -9.03 -15.48
CA LYS A 143 34.38 -9.98 -14.98
C LYS A 143 33.79 -10.92 -13.92
N ALA A 144 33.03 -10.39 -12.95
CA ALA A 144 32.36 -11.20 -11.94
C ALA A 144 31.32 -12.14 -12.58
N LEU A 145 30.57 -11.66 -13.57
CA LEU A 145 29.60 -12.44 -14.34
C LEU A 145 30.26 -13.58 -15.14
N ALA A 146 31.42 -13.33 -15.75
CA ALA A 146 32.18 -14.38 -16.44
C ALA A 146 32.61 -15.49 -15.47
N LYS A 147 33.03 -15.11 -14.26
CA LYS A 147 33.42 -16.04 -13.21
C LYS A 147 32.25 -16.88 -12.70
N SER A 148 31.06 -16.30 -12.47
CA SER A 148 29.89 -17.10 -12.07
C SER A 148 29.42 -18.05 -13.17
N ARG A 149 29.50 -17.65 -14.45
CA ARG A 149 29.20 -18.55 -15.58
C ARG A 149 30.09 -19.79 -15.58
N GLU A 150 31.38 -19.63 -15.32
CA GLU A 150 32.31 -20.76 -15.19
C GLU A 150 31.95 -21.66 -14.00
N MET A 151 31.71 -21.06 -12.82
CA MET A 151 31.31 -21.78 -11.61
C MET A 151 30.01 -22.59 -11.79
N VAL A 152 29.01 -22.02 -12.47
CA VAL A 152 27.74 -22.73 -12.78
C VAL A 152 27.98 -23.95 -13.67
N LEU A 153 28.86 -23.83 -14.67
CA LEU A 153 29.22 -24.96 -15.54
C LEU A 153 29.95 -26.05 -14.74
N GLU A 154 30.84 -25.69 -13.82
CA GLU A 154 31.50 -26.65 -12.93
C GLU A 154 30.52 -27.34 -11.99
N LYS A 155 29.62 -26.58 -11.37
CA LYS A 155 28.56 -27.09 -10.50
C LYS A 155 27.71 -28.12 -11.24
N SER A 156 27.21 -27.79 -12.43
CA SER A 156 26.39 -28.69 -13.24
C SER A 156 27.11 -30.00 -13.59
N LYS A 157 28.42 -29.96 -13.86
CA LYS A 157 29.23 -31.19 -14.04
C LYS A 157 29.30 -32.02 -12.76
N GLY A 158 29.46 -31.38 -11.61
CA GLY A 158 29.46 -32.05 -10.30
C GLY A 158 28.11 -32.69 -9.97
N GLU A 159 26.99 -32.02 -10.25
CA GLU A 159 25.62 -32.55 -10.06
C GLU A 159 25.37 -33.80 -10.91
N ARG A 160 25.77 -33.78 -12.19
CA ARG A 160 25.69 -34.97 -13.06
C ARG A 160 26.54 -36.12 -12.54
N THR A 161 27.72 -35.80 -12.00
CA THR A 161 28.62 -36.79 -11.39
C THR A 161 27.97 -37.42 -10.15
N LEU A 162 27.37 -36.60 -9.28
CA LEU A 162 26.64 -37.04 -8.10
C LEU A 162 25.47 -37.95 -8.48
N ALA A 163 24.66 -37.55 -9.46
CA ALA A 163 23.56 -38.38 -9.96
C ALA A 163 24.04 -39.75 -10.47
N GLY A 164 25.15 -39.77 -11.23
CA GLY A 164 25.76 -41.01 -11.69
C GLY A 164 26.25 -41.92 -10.55
N PHE A 165 26.77 -41.37 -9.45
CA PHE A 165 27.14 -42.16 -8.28
C PHE A 165 25.92 -42.67 -7.50
N LYS A 166 24.85 -41.87 -7.37
CA LYS A 166 23.60 -42.31 -6.74
C LYS A 166 22.97 -43.50 -7.45
N VAL A 167 22.89 -43.46 -8.79
CA VAL A 167 22.38 -44.59 -9.59
C VAL A 167 23.23 -45.85 -9.39
N LYS A 168 24.56 -45.71 -9.35
CA LYS A 168 25.46 -46.85 -9.09
C LYS A 168 25.26 -47.42 -7.68
N HIS A 169 25.05 -46.56 -6.69
CA HIS A 169 24.83 -46.96 -5.29
C HIS A 169 23.57 -47.83 -5.12
N GLU A 170 22.48 -47.52 -5.84
CA GLU A 170 21.24 -48.32 -5.81
C GLU A 170 21.48 -49.78 -6.23
N THR A 171 22.31 -49.98 -7.26
CA THR A 171 22.59 -51.30 -7.85
C THR A 171 23.82 -52.04 -7.27
N ALA A 172 24.57 -51.39 -6.36
CA ALA A 172 25.82 -51.92 -5.83
C ALA A 172 25.62 -52.99 -4.74
N ASP A 173 26.60 -53.88 -4.59
CA ASP A 173 26.68 -54.80 -3.45
C ASP A 173 27.04 -54.05 -2.14
N GLU A 174 26.89 -54.72 -1.00
CA GLU A 174 27.04 -54.11 0.33
C GLU A 174 28.41 -53.46 0.54
N GLN A 175 29.48 -54.10 0.07
CA GLN A 175 30.84 -53.58 0.23
C GLN A 175 31.07 -52.35 -0.67
N ALA A 176 30.55 -52.37 -1.90
CA ALA A 176 30.62 -51.26 -2.82
C ALA A 176 29.73 -50.09 -2.40
N ARG A 177 28.59 -50.33 -1.74
CA ARG A 177 27.72 -49.28 -1.18
C ARG A 177 28.44 -48.41 -0.16
N ILE A 178 29.10 -49.02 0.82
CA ILE A 178 29.87 -48.29 1.85
C ILE A 178 30.93 -47.38 1.21
N VAL A 179 31.62 -47.86 0.17
CA VAL A 179 32.61 -47.05 -0.56
C VAL A 179 31.93 -45.91 -1.32
N LEU A 180 30.82 -46.20 -2.01
CA LEU A 180 30.06 -45.21 -2.77
C LEU A 180 29.45 -44.14 -1.88
N GLU A 181 28.97 -44.47 -0.67
CA GLU A 181 28.50 -43.50 0.33
C GLU A 181 29.59 -42.48 0.67
N GLY A 182 30.82 -42.94 0.92
CA GLY A 182 31.96 -42.06 1.17
C GLY A 182 32.33 -41.17 -0.01
N VAL A 183 32.19 -41.66 -1.25
CA VAL A 183 32.40 -40.86 -2.47
C VAL A 183 31.28 -39.85 -2.67
N ILE A 184 30.02 -40.27 -2.52
CA ILE A 184 28.83 -39.43 -2.60
C ILE A 184 28.93 -38.27 -1.61
N ALA A 185 29.26 -38.55 -0.35
CA ALA A 185 29.44 -37.53 0.68
C ALA A 185 30.52 -36.50 0.31
N LYS A 186 31.66 -36.94 -0.25
CA LYS A 186 32.72 -36.02 -0.71
C LYS A 186 32.29 -35.16 -1.89
N VAL A 187 31.55 -35.74 -2.84
CA VAL A 187 31.02 -34.99 -4.00
C VAL A 187 29.98 -33.97 -3.55
N GLN A 188 29.11 -34.34 -2.60
CA GLN A 188 28.14 -33.43 -1.99
C GLN A 188 28.83 -32.28 -1.25
N GLU A 189 29.85 -32.55 -0.44
CA GLU A 189 30.59 -31.49 0.26
C GLU A 189 31.30 -30.54 -0.72
N ARG A 190 31.89 -31.07 -1.80
CA ARG A 190 32.46 -30.22 -2.86
C ARG A 190 31.41 -29.34 -3.53
N LEU A 191 30.22 -29.89 -3.83
CA LEU A 191 29.13 -29.12 -4.42
C LEU A 191 28.64 -28.02 -3.49
N ARG A 192 28.52 -28.31 -2.19
CA ARG A 192 28.17 -27.33 -1.14
C ARG A 192 29.17 -26.17 -1.10
N LEU A 193 30.47 -26.46 -1.10
CA LEU A 193 31.52 -25.42 -1.15
C LEU A 193 31.48 -24.60 -2.46
N GLN A 194 31.15 -25.24 -3.60
CA GLN A 194 30.97 -24.55 -4.87
C GLN A 194 29.72 -23.63 -4.86
N GLU A 195 28.63 -24.05 -4.22
CA GLU A 195 27.43 -23.23 -4.01
C GLU A 195 27.72 -22.02 -3.14
N GLU A 196 28.44 -22.19 -2.03
CA GLU A 196 28.86 -21.08 -1.17
C GLU A 196 29.73 -20.07 -1.94
N ALA A 197 30.70 -20.56 -2.72
CA ALA A 197 31.57 -19.70 -3.54
C ALA A 197 30.79 -18.97 -4.64
N LEU A 198 29.82 -19.65 -5.28
CA LEU A 198 28.95 -19.07 -6.30
C LEU A 198 28.03 -18.01 -5.70
N SER A 199 27.43 -18.28 -4.53
CA SER A 199 26.61 -17.32 -3.79
C SER A 199 27.41 -16.08 -3.40
N ALA A 200 28.65 -16.25 -2.93
CA ALA A 200 29.55 -15.13 -2.65
C ALA A 200 29.86 -14.29 -3.91
N ASN A 201 30.03 -14.93 -5.07
CA ASN A 201 30.24 -14.22 -6.34
C ASN A 201 28.98 -13.48 -6.80
N TYR A 202 27.78 -14.03 -6.61
CA TYR A 202 26.53 -13.31 -6.87
C TYR A 202 26.37 -12.08 -5.97
N LYS A 203 26.80 -12.14 -4.71
CA LYS A 203 26.82 -10.96 -3.82
C LYS A 203 27.77 -9.87 -4.34
N GLU A 204 28.91 -10.24 -4.91
CA GLU A 204 29.84 -9.32 -5.58
C GLU A 204 29.17 -8.67 -6.80
N GLU A 205 28.54 -9.46 -7.67
CA GLU A 205 27.79 -8.96 -8.84
C GLU A 205 26.66 -7.99 -8.45
N ILE A 206 25.87 -8.33 -7.43
CA ILE A 206 24.80 -7.48 -6.88
C ILE A 206 25.38 -6.14 -6.40
N ALA A 207 26.55 -6.15 -5.75
CA ALA A 207 27.18 -4.92 -5.28
C ALA A 207 27.60 -4.00 -6.43
N HIS A 208 28.13 -4.55 -7.53
CA HIS A 208 28.43 -3.78 -8.74
C HIS A 208 27.16 -3.20 -9.38
N LEU A 209 26.12 -4.03 -9.56
CA LEU A 209 24.85 -3.60 -10.14
C LEU A 209 24.18 -2.47 -9.33
N ARG A 210 24.20 -2.55 -8.00
CA ARG A 210 23.69 -1.47 -7.13
C ARG A 210 24.44 -0.16 -7.36
N ARG A 211 25.79 -0.21 -7.44
CA ARG A 211 26.60 0.98 -7.74
C ARG A 211 26.32 1.53 -9.14
N MET A 212 26.16 0.67 -10.15
CA MET A 212 25.79 1.08 -11.51
C MET A 212 24.45 1.83 -11.52
N LEU A 213 23.43 1.30 -10.84
CA LEU A 213 22.13 1.96 -10.71
C LEU A 213 22.23 3.31 -9.99
N ASP A 214 22.96 3.39 -8.88
CA ASP A 214 23.16 4.66 -8.16
C ASP A 214 23.80 5.73 -9.05
N ILE A 215 24.80 5.35 -9.85
CA ILE A 215 25.45 6.23 -10.81
C ILE A 215 24.46 6.69 -11.89
N GLN A 216 23.63 5.79 -12.42
CA GLN A 216 22.65 6.12 -13.45
C GLN A 216 21.53 7.02 -12.93
N TRP A 217 21.06 6.82 -11.70
CA TRP A 217 20.11 7.73 -11.05
C TRP A 217 20.71 9.14 -10.89
N GLN A 218 21.97 9.24 -10.46
CA GLN A 218 22.67 10.52 -10.38
C GLN A 218 22.83 11.16 -11.76
N ALA A 219 23.17 10.38 -12.79
CA ALA A 219 23.28 10.86 -14.16
C ALA A 219 21.95 11.40 -14.70
N ARG A 220 20.83 10.70 -14.41
CA ARG A 220 19.47 11.17 -14.74
C ARG A 220 19.18 12.52 -14.12
N ASP A 221 19.45 12.68 -12.83
CA ASP A 221 19.15 13.92 -12.11
C ASP A 221 20.00 15.09 -12.62
N LEU A 222 21.27 14.85 -12.96
CA LEU A 222 22.12 15.83 -13.63
C LEU A 222 21.57 16.23 -15.00
N ILE A 223 21.09 15.27 -15.80
CA ILE A 223 20.48 15.57 -17.10
C ILE A 223 19.22 16.41 -16.93
N ILE A 224 18.34 16.07 -15.97
CA ILE A 224 17.12 16.84 -15.68
C ILE A 224 17.47 18.26 -15.26
N ASP A 225 18.46 18.42 -14.37
CA ASP A 225 18.92 19.74 -13.94
C ASP A 225 19.46 20.57 -15.12
N MET A 226 20.33 19.97 -15.93
CA MET A 226 20.89 20.60 -17.13
C MET A 226 19.84 20.88 -18.22
N SER A 227 18.65 20.27 -18.14
CA SER A 227 17.52 20.49 -19.06
C SER A 227 16.68 21.72 -18.69
N LYS A 228 16.93 22.36 -17.55
CA LYS A 228 16.16 23.54 -17.11
C LYS A 228 16.24 24.68 -18.12
N PRO A 229 15.18 25.49 -18.28
CA PRO A 229 15.11 26.54 -19.31
C PRO A 229 16.28 27.53 -19.29
N GLN A 230 16.87 27.79 -18.12
CA GLN A 230 18.03 28.66 -17.94
C GLN A 230 19.30 28.17 -18.63
N TYR A 231 19.40 26.88 -18.97
CA TYR A 231 20.54 26.27 -19.65
C TYR A 231 20.30 26.00 -21.15
N ALA A 232 19.16 26.41 -21.70
CA ALA A 232 18.77 26.13 -23.09
C ALA A 232 19.75 26.68 -24.16
N LYS A 233 20.68 27.56 -23.77
CA LYS A 233 21.77 28.06 -24.64
C LYS A 233 22.96 27.10 -24.75
N PHE A 234 23.10 26.17 -23.80
CA PHE A 234 24.24 25.26 -23.69
C PHE A 234 23.89 23.84 -24.17
N ASP A 235 22.63 23.41 -24.04
CA ASP A 235 22.14 22.16 -24.61
C ASP A 235 20.81 22.39 -25.33
N ALA A 236 20.66 21.80 -26.52
CA ALA A 236 19.38 21.78 -27.21
C ALA A 236 18.44 20.81 -26.48
N ARG A 237 17.18 21.20 -26.26
CA ARG A 237 16.18 20.33 -25.59
C ARG A 237 16.07 18.92 -26.18
N VAL A 238 16.30 18.78 -27.49
CA VAL A 238 16.31 17.50 -28.22
C VAL A 238 17.53 16.63 -27.88
N GLY A 239 18.67 17.23 -27.51
CA GLY A 239 19.84 16.52 -26.99
C GLY A 239 19.62 16.00 -25.58
N ALA A 240 19.06 16.83 -24.71
CA ALA A 240 18.68 16.48 -23.35
C ALA A 240 17.68 15.31 -23.27
N ALA A 241 16.59 15.35 -24.03
CA ALA A 241 15.59 14.29 -24.05
C ALA A 241 16.17 12.93 -24.52
N ARG A 242 17.06 12.94 -25.52
CA ARG A 242 17.74 11.72 -25.97
C ARG A 242 18.66 11.14 -24.90
N LYS A 243 19.45 11.98 -24.23
CA LYS A 243 20.33 11.56 -23.11
C LYS A 243 19.51 10.98 -21.96
N HIS A 244 18.39 11.64 -21.60
CA HIS A 244 17.48 11.16 -20.58
C HIS A 244 16.91 9.78 -20.92
N ASN A 245 16.42 9.59 -22.14
CA ASN A 245 15.89 8.30 -22.58
C ASN A 245 16.96 7.20 -22.64
N ALA A 246 18.20 7.53 -22.99
CA ALA A 246 19.32 6.59 -22.95
C ALA A 246 19.61 6.13 -21.51
N VAL A 247 19.67 7.06 -20.55
CA VAL A 247 19.86 6.72 -19.13
C VAL A 247 18.71 5.87 -18.59
N LEU A 248 17.45 6.19 -18.93
CA LEU A 248 16.31 5.34 -18.54
C LEU A 248 16.38 3.93 -19.13
N THR A 249 16.93 3.79 -20.34
CA THR A 249 17.11 2.48 -20.98
C THR A 249 18.20 1.66 -20.28
N GLU A 250 19.33 2.28 -19.92
CA GLU A 250 20.38 1.61 -19.14
C GLU A 250 19.89 1.24 -17.74
N LEU A 251 19.18 2.14 -17.05
CA LEU A 251 18.51 1.84 -15.77
C LEU A 251 17.61 0.62 -15.89
N ALA A 252 16.81 0.51 -16.96
CA ALA A 252 15.94 -0.63 -17.19
C ALA A 252 16.72 -1.95 -17.33
N ASN A 253 17.81 -1.94 -18.11
CA ASN A 253 18.67 -3.11 -18.31
C ASN A 253 19.32 -3.57 -17.01
N ASP A 254 19.99 -2.65 -16.31
CA ASP A 254 20.73 -2.96 -15.09
C ASP A 254 19.79 -3.38 -13.96
N ALA A 255 18.60 -2.75 -13.90
CA ALA A 255 17.63 -3.05 -12.85
C ALA A 255 16.98 -4.42 -13.05
N ALA A 256 16.73 -4.83 -14.30
CA ALA A 256 16.25 -6.17 -14.61
C ALA A 256 17.29 -7.26 -14.24
N GLU A 257 18.57 -7.04 -14.57
CA GLU A 257 19.62 -7.99 -14.19
C GLU A 257 19.81 -8.05 -12.66
N LEU A 258 19.75 -6.90 -11.97
CA LEU A 258 19.79 -6.88 -10.50
C LEU A 258 18.63 -7.65 -9.88
N HIS A 259 17.41 -7.49 -10.40
CA HIS A 259 16.24 -8.24 -9.91
C HIS A 259 16.46 -9.75 -10.02
N ARG A 260 16.95 -10.21 -11.19
CA ARG A 260 17.27 -11.61 -11.45
C ARG A 260 18.32 -12.15 -10.48
N LYS A 261 19.38 -11.38 -10.21
CA LYS A 261 20.45 -11.78 -9.28
C LYS A 261 19.98 -11.83 -7.84
N LEU A 262 19.17 -10.86 -7.41
CA LEU A 262 18.56 -10.85 -6.09
C LEU A 262 17.68 -12.10 -5.87
N CYS A 263 16.93 -12.53 -6.88
CA CYS A 263 16.12 -13.75 -6.76
C CYS A 263 16.96 -15.04 -6.66
N LEU A 264 18.20 -15.04 -7.17
CA LEU A 264 19.09 -16.21 -7.15
C LEU A 264 19.83 -16.43 -5.83
N ILE A 265 19.92 -15.41 -4.96
CA ILE A 265 20.65 -15.52 -3.69
C ILE A 265 19.78 -16.08 -2.55
N ILE A 266 18.45 -16.13 -2.74
CA ILE A 266 17.56 -16.68 -1.73
C ILE A 266 17.60 -18.20 -1.78
N ASP A 267 18.00 -18.81 -0.67
CA ASP A 267 18.01 -20.26 -0.48
C ASP A 267 16.63 -20.74 0.00
N TRP A 268 15.68 -20.84 -0.95
CA TRP A 268 14.34 -21.35 -0.71
C TRP A 268 14.33 -22.84 -0.37
N ASP A 269 15.25 -23.61 -0.93
CA ASP A 269 15.31 -25.07 -0.75
C ASP A 269 15.66 -25.43 0.69
N THR A 270 16.73 -24.84 1.25
CA THR A 270 17.10 -25.04 2.66
C THR A 270 16.01 -24.56 3.61
N LEU A 271 15.36 -23.42 3.31
CA LEU A 271 14.27 -22.93 4.14
C LEU A 271 13.08 -23.90 4.13
N THR A 272 12.73 -24.44 2.97
CA THR A 272 11.64 -25.40 2.78
C THR A 272 11.94 -26.71 3.52
N GLU A 273 13.13 -27.28 3.33
CA GLU A 273 13.56 -28.50 4.02
C GLU A 273 13.52 -28.35 5.55
N ARG A 274 13.98 -27.20 6.07
CA ARG A 274 13.92 -26.92 7.51
C ARG A 274 12.48 -26.77 7.99
N ARG A 275 11.62 -26.08 7.23
CA ARG A 275 10.20 -25.91 7.56
C ARG A 275 9.49 -27.25 7.69
N GLU A 276 9.77 -28.21 6.82
CA GLU A 276 9.16 -29.55 6.84
C GLU A 276 9.56 -30.38 8.07
N ARG A 277 10.74 -30.14 8.64
CA ARG A 277 11.24 -30.84 9.83
C ARG A 277 10.68 -30.27 11.14
N VAL A 278 10.11 -29.07 11.11
CA VAL A 278 9.57 -28.40 12.30
C VAL A 278 8.17 -28.92 12.61
N VAL A 279 7.99 -29.40 13.84
CA VAL A 279 6.66 -29.72 14.37
C VAL A 279 5.88 -28.44 14.65
N ARG A 280 4.55 -28.49 14.50
CA ARG A 280 3.67 -27.34 14.77
C ARG A 280 3.87 -26.77 16.18
N TRP A 281 4.02 -27.63 17.19
CA TRP A 281 4.30 -27.22 18.56
C TRP A 281 5.47 -28.02 19.18
N PRO A 282 6.67 -27.43 19.31
CA PRO A 282 7.86 -28.13 19.83
C PRO A 282 7.84 -28.22 21.36
N ARG A 283 8.10 -29.42 21.91
CA ARG A 283 8.15 -29.67 23.38
C ARG A 283 9.44 -30.32 23.86
N SER A 284 10.05 -31.19 23.07
CA SER A 284 11.33 -31.82 23.42
C SER A 284 12.52 -30.92 23.09
N GLU A 285 13.65 -31.13 23.75
CA GLU A 285 14.89 -30.39 23.47
C GLU A 285 15.27 -30.45 21.98
N LEU A 286 15.18 -31.63 21.36
CA LEU A 286 15.44 -31.82 19.93
C LEU A 286 14.46 -31.02 19.03
N GLN A 287 13.17 -31.01 19.38
CA GLN A 287 12.16 -30.26 18.62
C GLN A 287 12.37 -28.75 18.74
N ILE A 288 12.75 -28.27 19.92
CA ILE A 288 13.09 -26.87 20.16
C ILE A 288 14.37 -26.49 19.39
N GLU A 289 15.39 -27.34 19.38
CA GLU A 289 16.61 -27.14 18.59
C GLU A 289 16.31 -27.05 17.08
N GLN A 290 15.53 -27.99 16.54
CA GLN A 290 15.09 -27.98 15.14
C GLN A 290 14.31 -26.69 14.79
N TYR A 291 13.41 -26.27 15.68
CA TYR A 291 12.67 -25.01 15.52
C TYR A 291 13.60 -23.79 15.53
N ASN A 292 14.57 -23.73 16.43
CA ASN A 292 15.52 -22.62 16.48
C ASN A 292 16.39 -22.56 15.22
N LEU A 293 16.84 -23.71 14.70
CA LEU A 293 17.58 -23.77 13.43
C LEU A 293 16.74 -23.30 12.24
N PHE A 294 15.43 -23.59 12.23
CA PHE A 294 14.51 -23.05 11.24
C PHE A 294 14.36 -21.52 11.38
N VAL A 295 14.18 -21.02 12.61
CA VAL A 295 14.08 -19.58 12.89
C VAL A 295 15.33 -18.82 12.42
N ASP A 296 16.53 -19.36 12.65
CA ASP A 296 17.78 -18.74 12.19
C ASP A 296 17.86 -18.67 10.64
N ALA A 297 17.43 -19.73 9.95
CA ALA A 297 17.34 -19.75 8.50
C ALA A 297 16.29 -18.75 7.99
N LEU A 298 15.11 -18.72 8.61
CA LEU A 298 14.03 -17.80 8.28
C LEU A 298 14.48 -16.35 8.46
N LYS A 299 15.21 -16.04 9.54
CA LYS A 299 15.75 -14.70 9.80
C LYS A 299 16.68 -14.23 8.68
N THR A 300 17.57 -15.12 8.23
CA THR A 300 18.49 -14.82 7.12
C THR A 300 17.71 -14.60 5.82
N ASN A 301 16.72 -15.46 5.54
CA ASN A 301 15.91 -15.38 4.34
C ASN A 301 15.05 -14.10 4.32
N LEU A 302 14.45 -13.71 5.44
CA LEU A 302 13.68 -12.47 5.59
C LEU A 302 14.52 -11.21 5.27
N GLN A 303 15.80 -11.19 5.63
CA GLN A 303 16.68 -10.06 5.30
C GLN A 303 16.89 -9.94 3.78
N GLU A 304 17.12 -11.05 3.10
CA GLU A 304 17.31 -11.07 1.64
C GLU A 304 15.99 -10.73 0.93
N GLN A 305 14.86 -11.32 1.34
CA GLN A 305 13.52 -10.99 0.82
C GLN A 305 13.21 -9.50 0.95
N LYS A 306 13.53 -8.88 2.09
CA LYS A 306 13.33 -7.44 2.30
C LYS A 306 14.16 -6.61 1.31
N GLY A 307 15.40 -7.03 1.04
CA GLY A 307 16.26 -6.40 0.03
C GLY A 307 15.70 -6.47 -1.39
N ILE A 308 14.97 -7.54 -1.74
CA ILE A 308 14.24 -7.65 -3.02
C ILE A 308 13.01 -6.75 -3.00
N LEU A 309 12.26 -6.73 -1.91
CA LEU A 309 11.04 -5.94 -1.77
C LEU A 309 11.32 -4.44 -1.90
N ASP A 310 12.37 -3.95 -1.25
CA ASP A 310 12.77 -2.54 -1.36
C ASP A 310 13.21 -2.20 -2.80
N PHE A 311 13.79 -3.16 -3.50
CA PHE A 311 14.22 -2.97 -4.89
C PHE A 311 13.06 -3.00 -5.88
N ILE A 312 12.07 -3.88 -5.71
CA ILE A 312 10.91 -3.95 -6.62
C ILE A 312 10.02 -2.71 -6.52
N GLU A 313 9.96 -2.06 -5.36
CA GLU A 313 9.34 -0.73 -5.23
C GLU A 313 10.05 0.33 -6.10
N GLN A 314 11.38 0.29 -6.19
CA GLN A 314 12.14 1.17 -7.09
C GLN A 314 11.87 0.84 -8.55
N LEU A 315 11.66 -0.43 -8.89
CA LEU A 315 11.24 -0.84 -10.22
C LEU A 315 9.84 -0.32 -10.58
N ASP A 316 8.89 -0.27 -9.64
CA ASP A 316 7.57 0.35 -9.87
C ASP A 316 7.68 1.83 -10.23
N HIS A 317 8.61 2.54 -9.58
CA HIS A 317 8.93 3.93 -9.92
C HIS A 317 9.54 4.04 -11.33
N LEU A 318 10.51 3.19 -11.66
CA LEU A 318 11.14 3.17 -12.99
C LEU A 318 10.13 2.84 -14.10
N ASP A 319 9.23 1.87 -13.87
CA ASP A 319 8.14 1.54 -14.81
C ASP A 319 7.31 2.78 -15.14
N SER A 320 6.89 3.53 -14.10
CA SER A 320 6.12 4.76 -14.27
C SER A 320 6.86 5.80 -15.12
N LEU A 321 8.17 5.99 -14.87
CA LEU A 321 9.01 6.90 -15.66
C LEU A 321 9.15 6.44 -17.12
N LEU A 322 9.30 5.14 -17.37
CA LEU A 322 9.38 4.57 -18.71
C LEU A 322 8.07 4.75 -19.50
N VAL A 323 6.93 4.61 -18.82
CA VAL A 323 5.59 4.89 -19.39
C VAL A 323 5.48 6.37 -19.76
N GLU A 324 5.83 7.28 -18.85
CA GLU A 324 5.80 8.74 -19.11
C GLU A 324 6.73 9.15 -20.26
N ALA A 325 7.88 8.49 -20.38
CA ALA A 325 8.84 8.71 -21.46
C ALA A 325 8.45 8.05 -22.80
N GLY A 326 7.42 7.19 -22.82
CA GLY A 326 6.98 6.45 -24.01
C GLY A 326 7.97 5.36 -24.46
N LEU A 327 8.78 4.82 -23.55
CA LEU A 327 9.83 3.84 -23.85
C LEU A 327 9.31 2.41 -23.73
N SER A 328 8.61 1.93 -24.76
CA SER A 328 7.93 0.63 -24.75
C SER A 328 8.85 -0.60 -24.67
N ILE A 329 10.03 -0.57 -25.31
CA ILE A 329 10.96 -1.72 -25.31
C ILE A 329 11.61 -1.91 -23.93
N PRO A 330 12.25 -0.90 -23.31
CA PRO A 330 12.81 -1.05 -21.97
C PRO A 330 11.74 -1.34 -20.91
N LEU A 331 10.54 -0.79 -21.11
CA LEU A 331 9.38 -1.08 -20.26
C LEU A 331 8.97 -2.56 -20.32
N ALA A 332 8.93 -3.16 -21.52
CA ALA A 332 8.63 -4.57 -21.67
C ALA A 332 9.68 -5.42 -20.93
N GLN A 333 10.97 -5.11 -21.08
CA GLN A 333 12.05 -5.83 -20.42
C GLN A 333 11.95 -5.79 -18.89
N VAL A 334 11.74 -4.61 -18.29
CA VAL A 334 11.58 -4.46 -16.84
C VAL A 334 10.35 -5.21 -16.31
N ARG A 335 9.32 -5.42 -17.13
CA ARG A 335 8.12 -6.18 -16.73
C ARG A 335 8.26 -7.67 -16.98
N ASP A 336 8.85 -8.05 -18.10
CA ASP A 336 8.99 -9.44 -18.52
C ASP A 336 9.91 -10.22 -17.59
N ASP A 337 10.94 -9.56 -17.06
CA ASP A 337 11.90 -10.15 -16.12
C ASP A 337 11.40 -10.16 -14.67
N ARG A 338 10.26 -9.52 -14.36
CA ARG A 338 9.69 -9.57 -13.01
C ARG A 338 8.92 -10.87 -12.80
N MET A 339 9.42 -11.68 -11.86
CA MET A 339 8.80 -12.95 -11.49
C MET A 339 7.48 -12.78 -10.73
N PHE A 340 7.35 -11.70 -9.97
CA PHE A 340 6.21 -11.39 -9.12
C PHE A 340 6.06 -9.87 -8.99
N SER A 341 4.87 -9.42 -8.61
CA SER A 341 4.58 -8.02 -8.32
C SER A 341 5.02 -7.65 -6.90
N THR A 342 5.16 -6.35 -6.64
CA THR A 342 5.48 -5.82 -5.30
C THR A 342 4.50 -6.31 -4.24
N LYS A 343 3.21 -6.45 -4.58
CA LYS A 343 2.19 -6.93 -3.65
C LYS A 343 2.34 -8.43 -3.37
N GLU A 344 2.62 -9.23 -4.38
CA GLU A 344 2.83 -10.68 -4.21
C GLU A 344 4.05 -10.97 -3.34
N LEU A 345 5.19 -10.31 -3.62
CA LEU A 345 6.37 -10.47 -2.78
C LEU A 345 6.15 -9.96 -1.36
N ARG A 346 5.52 -8.79 -1.20
CA ARG A 346 5.23 -8.25 0.14
C ARG A 346 4.35 -9.20 0.95
N PHE A 347 3.37 -9.83 0.30
CA PHE A 347 2.49 -10.76 0.99
C PHE A 347 3.17 -12.09 1.33
N ALA A 348 4.04 -12.62 0.45
CA ALA A 348 4.89 -13.76 0.78
C ALA A 348 5.83 -13.44 1.96
N TYR A 349 6.47 -12.26 1.93
CA TYR A 349 7.30 -11.74 3.02
C TYR A 349 6.52 -11.57 4.32
N LEU A 350 5.27 -11.08 4.24
CA LEU A 350 4.39 -10.96 5.40
C LEU A 350 4.07 -12.33 6.03
N THR A 351 3.84 -13.36 5.21
CA THR A 351 3.57 -14.72 5.69
C THR A 351 4.76 -15.28 6.47
N ASP A 352 5.98 -15.09 5.94
CA ASP A 352 7.22 -15.50 6.62
C ASP A 352 7.51 -14.65 7.88
N LEU A 353 7.17 -13.36 7.86
CA LEU A 353 7.20 -12.53 9.07
C LEU A 353 6.20 -13.04 10.12
N GLY A 354 5.00 -13.46 9.74
CA GLY A 354 4.01 -14.02 10.66
C GLY A 354 4.52 -15.28 11.35
N GLU A 355 5.24 -16.13 10.62
CA GLU A 355 5.97 -17.27 11.18
C GLU A 355 7.05 -16.84 12.20
N MET A 356 7.80 -15.77 11.87
CA MET A 356 8.80 -15.20 12.77
C MET A 356 8.19 -14.54 14.01
N VAL A 357 6.99 -13.96 13.92
CA VAL A 357 6.28 -13.37 15.07
C VAL A 357 5.99 -14.42 16.14
N MET A 358 5.56 -15.62 15.73
CA MET A 358 5.26 -16.71 16.67
C MET A 358 6.55 -17.28 17.28
N ASN A 359 6.71 -17.17 18.60
CA ASN A 359 7.78 -17.81 19.36
C ASN A 359 7.31 -19.16 19.94
N ARG A 360 7.24 -20.18 19.08
CA ARG A 360 6.67 -21.50 19.42
C ARG A 360 7.38 -22.20 20.58
N ALA A 361 8.69 -21.98 20.73
CA ALA A 361 9.48 -22.55 21.82
C ALA A 361 9.16 -21.95 23.21
N ALA A 362 8.55 -20.76 23.26
CA ALA A 362 8.14 -20.10 24.50
C ALA A 362 6.64 -20.21 24.78
N MET A 363 5.88 -20.92 23.95
CA MET A 363 4.44 -21.11 24.11
C MET A 363 4.11 -22.14 25.19
N SER A 364 3.18 -21.78 26.07
CA SER A 364 2.70 -22.62 27.18
C SER A 364 1.36 -23.31 26.92
N ASP A 365 0.60 -22.85 25.94
CA ASP A 365 -0.75 -23.33 25.62
C ASP A 365 -0.89 -23.55 24.09
N PRO A 366 -1.31 -24.73 23.62
CA PRO A 366 -1.54 -24.97 22.19
C PRO A 366 -2.68 -24.12 21.60
N ASP A 367 -3.65 -23.68 22.42
CA ASP A 367 -4.74 -22.82 21.96
C ASP A 367 -4.20 -21.43 21.55
N ASP A 368 -3.19 -20.91 22.27
CA ASP A 368 -2.51 -19.65 21.93
C ASP A 368 -1.78 -19.75 20.58
N PHE A 369 -1.18 -20.91 20.28
CA PHE A 369 -0.54 -21.17 18.98
C PHE A 369 -1.56 -21.14 17.85
N LEU A 370 -2.64 -21.91 17.96
CA LEU A 370 -3.68 -22.01 16.93
C LEU A 370 -4.34 -20.66 16.67
N TRP A 371 -4.57 -19.88 17.73
CA TRP A 371 -5.10 -18.53 17.63
C TRP A 371 -4.13 -17.60 16.87
N LEU A 372 -2.84 -17.54 17.26
CA LEU A 372 -1.84 -16.72 16.56
C LEU A 372 -1.62 -17.15 15.12
N GLU A 373 -1.54 -18.46 14.86
CA GLU A 373 -1.35 -19.03 13.53
C GLU A 373 -2.52 -18.64 12.62
N ASN A 374 -3.76 -18.84 13.08
CA ASN A 374 -4.96 -18.49 12.31
C ASN A 374 -5.09 -16.99 12.04
N LEU A 375 -4.51 -16.13 12.88
CA LEU A 375 -4.61 -14.68 12.73
C LEU A 375 -3.49 -14.05 11.90
N LEU A 376 -2.26 -14.53 12.09
CA LEU A 376 -1.05 -13.98 11.45
C LEU A 376 -0.75 -14.64 10.10
N ILE A 377 -1.10 -15.92 9.93
CA ILE A 377 -0.82 -16.67 8.70
C ILE A 377 -2.00 -17.58 8.31
N GLY A 378 -3.20 -17.29 8.80
CA GLY A 378 -4.37 -18.11 8.55
C GLY A 378 -4.96 -17.95 7.15
N PRO A 379 -5.92 -18.82 6.80
CA PRO A 379 -6.52 -18.87 5.47
C PRO A 379 -7.19 -17.55 5.08
N ASP A 380 -7.80 -16.86 6.03
CA ASP A 380 -8.52 -15.61 5.82
C ASP A 380 -7.62 -14.49 5.30
N LEU A 381 -6.52 -14.23 6.00
CA LEU A 381 -5.53 -13.24 5.61
C LEU A 381 -4.83 -13.67 4.32
N ASN A 382 -4.48 -14.95 4.18
CA ASN A 382 -3.84 -15.48 2.98
C ASN A 382 -4.70 -15.24 1.74
N ARG A 383 -5.93 -15.74 1.73
CA ARG A 383 -6.87 -15.60 0.60
C ARG A 383 -7.08 -14.14 0.23
N ALA A 384 -7.28 -13.27 1.22
CA ALA A 384 -7.42 -11.82 1.05
C ALA A 384 -6.16 -11.19 0.43
N GLY A 385 -4.99 -11.55 0.96
CA GLY A 385 -3.69 -11.06 0.54
C GLY A 385 -3.36 -11.37 -0.91
N TYR A 386 -3.48 -12.64 -1.28
CA TYR A 386 -3.21 -13.09 -2.64
C TYR A 386 -4.28 -12.59 -3.62
N SER A 387 -5.54 -12.45 -3.20
CA SER A 387 -6.56 -11.82 -4.06
C SER A 387 -6.24 -10.36 -4.36
N HIS A 388 -5.83 -9.59 -3.34
CA HIS A 388 -5.41 -8.20 -3.53
C HIS A 388 -4.17 -8.10 -4.44
N ALA A 389 -3.21 -9.01 -4.27
CA ALA A 389 -2.00 -9.03 -5.07
C ALA A 389 -2.28 -9.37 -6.55
N ALA A 390 -3.20 -10.31 -6.80
CA ALA A 390 -3.62 -10.72 -8.15
C ALA A 390 -4.28 -9.59 -8.96
N LEU A 391 -4.90 -8.60 -8.31
CA LEU A 391 -5.48 -7.42 -8.98
C LEU A 391 -4.43 -6.58 -9.76
N ALA A 392 -3.13 -6.77 -9.51
CA ALA A 392 -2.08 -6.14 -10.31
C ALA A 392 -1.93 -6.76 -11.71
N GLN A 393 -2.34 -8.02 -11.89
CA GLN A 393 -2.10 -8.82 -13.09
C GLN A 393 -3.37 -9.00 -13.95
N GLU A 394 -4.53 -8.98 -13.31
CA GLU A 394 -5.76 -9.53 -13.88
C GLU A 394 -6.76 -8.49 -14.38
N GLY A 395 -7.50 -8.87 -15.43
CA GLY A 395 -8.55 -8.05 -16.06
C GLY A 395 -9.90 -8.13 -15.37
N ILE A 396 -9.93 -8.01 -14.04
CA ILE A 396 -11.14 -8.17 -13.22
C ILE A 396 -12.12 -6.99 -13.43
N PRO A 397 -13.44 -7.25 -13.60
CA PRO A 397 -14.46 -6.21 -13.67
C PRO A 397 -14.42 -5.25 -12.48
N LEU A 398 -14.89 -4.02 -12.69
CA LEU A 398 -14.76 -2.96 -11.67
C LEU A 398 -15.52 -3.30 -10.37
N GLY A 399 -16.73 -3.87 -10.47
CA GLY A 399 -17.51 -4.28 -9.30
C GLY A 399 -16.81 -5.37 -8.49
N ASP A 400 -16.33 -6.42 -9.17
CA ASP A 400 -15.58 -7.51 -8.55
C ASP A 400 -14.29 -7.03 -7.88
N ARG A 401 -13.58 -6.08 -8.51
CA ARG A 401 -12.38 -5.45 -7.93
C ARG A 401 -12.70 -4.72 -6.63
N ILE A 402 -13.81 -3.98 -6.57
CA ILE A 402 -14.26 -3.31 -5.33
C ILE A 402 -14.58 -4.36 -4.25
N GLY A 403 -15.28 -5.43 -4.59
CA GLY A 403 -15.56 -6.53 -3.69
C GLY A 403 -14.30 -7.15 -3.09
N ILE A 404 -13.32 -7.49 -3.94
CA ILE A 404 -12.03 -8.06 -3.52
C ILE A 404 -11.29 -7.09 -2.58
N LEU A 405 -11.22 -5.80 -2.93
CA LEU A 405 -10.52 -4.81 -2.11
C LEU A 405 -11.20 -4.61 -0.75
N ASN A 406 -12.53 -4.66 -0.68
CA ASN A 406 -13.26 -4.63 0.59
C ASN A 406 -12.93 -5.86 1.45
N SER A 407 -13.03 -7.08 0.90
CA SER A 407 -12.66 -8.32 1.62
C SER A 407 -11.20 -8.32 2.07
N SER A 408 -10.29 -7.79 1.25
CA SER A 408 -8.86 -7.70 1.61
C SER A 408 -8.60 -6.68 2.71
N LEU A 409 -9.23 -5.51 2.65
CA LEU A 409 -9.09 -4.49 3.68
C LEU A 409 -9.64 -4.95 5.03
N GLU A 410 -10.76 -5.66 5.03
CA GLU A 410 -11.33 -6.25 6.25
C GLU A 410 -10.32 -7.20 6.91
N ALA A 411 -9.70 -8.10 6.14
CA ALA A 411 -8.67 -9.00 6.67
C ALA A 411 -7.44 -8.23 7.19
N TYR A 412 -6.97 -7.21 6.48
CA TYR A 412 -5.81 -6.42 6.90
C TYR A 412 -6.06 -5.59 8.16
N GLU A 413 -7.22 -4.93 8.24
CA GLU A 413 -7.65 -4.21 9.44
C GLU A 413 -7.74 -5.14 10.62
N THR A 414 -8.28 -6.35 10.38
CA THR A 414 -8.37 -7.36 11.43
C THR A 414 -7.03 -7.71 12.01
N THR A 415 -6.13 -8.11 11.15
CA THR A 415 -4.82 -8.53 11.60
C THR A 415 -4.03 -7.36 12.21
N LEU A 416 -4.16 -6.12 11.70
CA LEU A 416 -3.47 -4.96 12.29
C LEU A 416 -3.92 -4.63 13.71
N GLN A 417 -5.21 -4.69 13.97
CA GLN A 417 -5.75 -4.43 15.30
C GLN A 417 -5.25 -5.47 16.32
N ILE A 418 -5.12 -6.73 15.89
CA ILE A 418 -4.50 -7.79 16.71
C ILE A 418 -3.02 -7.50 16.92
N CYS A 419 -2.29 -7.05 15.91
CA CYS A 419 -0.90 -6.68 16.08
C CYS A 419 -0.72 -5.55 17.09
N GLU A 420 -1.60 -4.54 17.06
CA GLU A 420 -1.61 -3.46 18.06
C GLU A 420 -1.88 -4.02 19.47
N PHE A 421 -2.85 -4.93 19.60
CA PHE A 421 -3.12 -5.67 20.84
C PHE A 421 -1.87 -6.41 21.37
N LEU A 422 -1.16 -7.12 20.49
CA LEU A 422 0.06 -7.86 20.85
C LEU A 422 1.26 -6.95 21.14
N GLN A 423 1.30 -5.71 20.64
CA GLN A 423 2.39 -4.75 20.88
C GLN A 423 2.33 -4.09 22.26
N GLU A 424 1.14 -3.95 22.85
CA GLU A 424 0.98 -3.29 24.15
C GLU A 424 1.54 -4.12 25.33
N ASP A 425 1.86 -5.41 25.14
CA ASP A 425 2.44 -6.28 26.19
C ASP A 425 3.48 -7.29 25.67
N GLN A 426 4.39 -7.72 26.56
CA GLN A 426 5.32 -8.82 26.28
C GLN A 426 4.64 -10.18 26.45
N TYR A 427 4.09 -10.72 25.36
CA TYR A 427 3.75 -12.13 25.27
C TYR A 427 5.04 -12.94 25.02
N PRO A 428 5.42 -13.90 25.88
CA PRO A 428 6.61 -14.73 25.63
C PRO A 428 6.55 -15.48 24.29
N SER A 429 5.32 -15.79 23.87
CA SER A 429 4.97 -16.43 22.60
C SER A 429 5.07 -15.51 21.38
N VAL A 430 5.44 -14.24 21.53
CA VAL A 430 5.50 -13.25 20.44
C VAL A 430 6.86 -12.56 20.39
N ARG A 431 7.50 -12.57 19.22
CA ARG A 431 8.72 -11.79 18.95
C ARG A 431 8.33 -10.37 18.54
N LEU A 432 8.54 -9.40 19.44
CA LEU A 432 8.07 -8.02 19.26
C LEU A 432 8.75 -7.29 18.08
N ASP A 433 10.03 -7.56 17.83
CA ASP A 433 10.78 -7.00 16.70
C ASP A 433 10.21 -7.46 15.35
N ALA A 434 9.85 -8.74 15.26
CA ALA A 434 9.16 -9.29 14.09
C ALA A 434 7.73 -8.73 13.97
N LEU A 435 7.02 -8.54 15.09
CA LEU A 435 5.66 -8.01 15.11
C LEU A 435 5.62 -6.55 14.62
N GLU A 436 6.61 -5.74 14.97
CA GLU A 436 6.74 -4.37 14.48
C GLU A 436 6.93 -4.34 12.95
N GLN A 437 7.83 -5.18 12.43
CA GLN A 437 8.06 -5.31 10.99
C GLN A 437 6.81 -5.81 10.26
N TYR A 438 6.18 -6.85 10.79
CA TYR A 438 4.92 -7.40 10.27
C TYR A 438 3.83 -6.33 10.20
N SER A 439 3.64 -5.57 11.28
CA SER A 439 2.65 -4.49 11.35
C SER A 439 2.93 -3.40 10.32
N LYS A 440 4.20 -3.05 10.11
CA LYS A 440 4.61 -2.04 9.12
C LYS A 440 4.26 -2.50 7.70
N GLU A 441 4.59 -3.74 7.34
CA GLU A 441 4.31 -4.26 5.99
C GLU A 441 2.81 -4.44 5.74
N LEU A 442 2.06 -4.87 6.75
CA LEU A 442 0.60 -4.97 6.66
C LEU A 442 -0.07 -3.59 6.55
N LYS A 443 0.45 -2.55 7.23
CA LYS A 443 0.01 -1.15 7.04
C LYS A 443 0.24 -0.68 5.60
N SER A 444 1.37 -1.02 5.00
CA SER A 444 1.64 -0.71 3.58
C SER A 444 0.66 -1.41 2.63
N LEU A 445 0.31 -2.68 2.89
CA LEU A 445 -0.71 -3.40 2.12
C LEU A 445 -2.10 -2.77 2.27
N LYS A 446 -2.50 -2.41 3.49
CA LYS A 446 -3.74 -1.69 3.77
C LYS A 446 -3.80 -0.37 3.01
N GLN A 447 -2.77 0.47 3.10
CA GLN A 447 -2.71 1.74 2.40
C GLN A 447 -2.80 1.55 0.88
N SER A 448 -2.14 0.53 0.34
CA SER A 448 -2.24 0.20 -1.09
C SER A 448 -3.67 -0.22 -1.48
N ALA A 449 -4.35 -1.04 -0.66
CA ALA A 449 -5.71 -1.47 -0.93
C ALA A 449 -6.72 -0.31 -0.80
N GLU A 450 -6.54 0.60 0.16
CA GLU A 450 -7.34 1.83 0.31
C GLU A 450 -7.20 2.72 -0.92
N THR A 451 -5.96 2.94 -1.38
CA THR A 451 -5.71 3.74 -2.59
C THR A 451 -6.37 3.10 -3.82
N ASP A 452 -6.25 1.79 -3.98
CA ASP A 452 -6.85 1.05 -5.09
C ASP A 452 -8.39 1.08 -5.03
N LEU A 453 -8.97 0.99 -3.83
CA LEU A 453 -10.40 1.04 -3.60
C LEU A 453 -10.96 2.43 -3.88
N ALA A 454 -10.30 3.47 -3.38
CA ALA A 454 -10.70 4.85 -3.62
C ALA A 454 -10.71 5.18 -5.12
N LEU A 455 -9.70 4.72 -5.87
CA LEU A 455 -9.68 4.84 -7.33
C LEU A 455 -10.82 4.08 -8.00
N ALA A 456 -11.12 2.86 -7.54
CA ALA A 456 -12.20 2.05 -8.08
C ALA A 456 -13.59 2.68 -7.81
N ILE A 457 -13.83 3.19 -6.60
CA ILE A 457 -15.06 3.89 -6.21
C ILE A 457 -15.23 5.16 -7.04
N ARG A 458 -14.20 6.00 -7.18
CA ARG A 458 -14.29 7.23 -8.01
C ARG A 458 -14.63 6.91 -9.46
N ALA A 459 -14.05 5.85 -10.02
CA ALA A 459 -14.35 5.40 -11.37
C ALA A 459 -15.78 4.88 -11.50
N GLN A 460 -16.33 4.22 -10.48
CA GLN A 460 -17.69 3.65 -10.50
C GLN A 460 -18.76 4.72 -10.22
N GLU A 461 -18.57 5.56 -9.20
CA GLU A 461 -19.62 6.43 -8.66
C GLU A 461 -19.56 7.88 -9.16
N LEU A 462 -18.40 8.36 -9.61
CA LEU A 462 -18.20 9.75 -10.04
C LEU A 462 -17.91 9.90 -11.55
N ASP A 463 -17.90 8.79 -12.30
CA ASP A 463 -17.53 8.73 -13.73
C ASP A 463 -16.21 9.46 -14.04
N GLN A 464 -15.34 9.55 -13.03
CA GLN A 464 -14.03 10.18 -13.18
C GLN A 464 -13.13 9.21 -13.94
N PRO A 465 -12.38 9.68 -14.95
CA PRO A 465 -11.50 8.82 -15.71
C PRO A 465 -10.53 8.14 -14.76
N ARG A 466 -10.37 6.83 -14.92
CA ARG A 466 -9.27 6.10 -14.28
C ARG A 466 -8.02 6.92 -14.57
N VAL A 467 -7.27 7.31 -13.54
CA VAL A 467 -5.87 7.71 -13.73
C VAL A 467 -5.27 6.63 -14.63
N SER A 468 -4.65 7.04 -15.74
CA SER A 468 -4.20 6.19 -16.85
C SER A 468 -3.91 4.76 -16.39
N ALA A 469 -4.56 3.76 -17.03
CA ALA A 469 -4.53 2.35 -16.63
C ALA A 469 -3.19 2.01 -15.96
N ARG A 470 -3.21 1.81 -14.64
CA ARG A 470 -1.98 1.63 -13.88
C ARG A 470 -1.16 0.53 -14.57
N PRO A 471 0.14 0.78 -14.78
CA PRO A 471 1.00 -0.17 -15.47
C PRO A 471 0.96 -1.55 -14.80
N ARG A 472 1.06 -2.61 -15.60
CA ARG A 472 1.14 -3.99 -15.12
C ARG A 472 2.61 -4.28 -14.78
N PRO A 473 2.97 -4.50 -13.51
CA PRO A 473 4.37 -4.66 -13.12
C PRO A 473 4.98 -5.99 -13.58
N THR A 474 4.18 -6.98 -13.98
CA THR A 474 4.61 -8.34 -14.38
C THR A 474 3.99 -8.77 -15.71
N PRO A 475 4.47 -9.87 -16.35
CA PRO A 475 3.89 -10.39 -17.58
C PRO A 475 2.41 -10.75 -17.38
N LYS A 476 1.66 -10.79 -18.49
CA LYS A 476 0.29 -11.32 -18.45
C LYS A 476 0.34 -12.81 -18.12
N SER A 477 -0.42 -13.23 -17.11
CA SER A 477 -0.65 -14.66 -16.88
C SER A 477 -1.35 -15.28 -18.09
N SER A 478 -0.92 -16.49 -18.47
CA SER A 478 -1.58 -17.30 -19.50
C SER A 478 -2.84 -18.01 -18.97
N THR A 479 -2.95 -18.15 -17.65
CA THR A 479 -4.13 -18.70 -16.98
C THR A 479 -5.24 -17.65 -16.86
N LYS A 480 -6.48 -18.11 -17.01
CA LYS A 480 -7.66 -17.26 -16.94
C LYS A 480 -7.97 -16.98 -15.48
N ALA A 481 -7.91 -15.71 -15.11
CA ALA A 481 -8.36 -15.23 -13.81
C ALA A 481 -9.88 -15.33 -13.66
N ARG A 482 -10.34 -15.71 -12.46
CA ARG A 482 -11.75 -15.76 -12.11
C ARG A 482 -11.98 -15.18 -10.73
N ALA A 483 -12.80 -14.13 -10.67
CA ALA A 483 -13.34 -13.59 -9.42
C ALA A 483 -14.57 -14.42 -9.01
N PHE A 484 -14.72 -14.69 -7.72
CA PHE A 484 -15.80 -15.52 -7.20
C PHE A 484 -16.13 -15.17 -5.74
N VAL A 485 -17.36 -15.50 -5.32
CA VAL A 485 -17.82 -15.35 -3.94
C VAL A 485 -17.80 -16.72 -3.27
N THR A 486 -17.15 -16.80 -2.12
CA THR A 486 -17.11 -18.00 -1.28
C THR A 486 -18.35 -18.15 -0.41
N VAL A 487 -18.51 -19.32 0.22
CA VAL A 487 -19.63 -19.59 1.16
C VAL A 487 -19.69 -18.58 2.31
N ASP A 488 -18.54 -18.12 2.79
CA ASP A 488 -18.38 -17.08 3.83
C ASP A 488 -18.49 -15.64 3.27
N GLN A 489 -19.03 -15.48 2.05
CA GLN A 489 -19.34 -14.19 1.40
C GLN A 489 -18.11 -13.32 1.11
N ARG A 490 -16.92 -13.89 1.06
CA ARG A 490 -15.71 -13.18 0.65
C ARG A 490 -15.59 -13.18 -0.86
N MET A 491 -15.28 -12.02 -1.43
CA MET A 491 -14.96 -11.92 -2.84
C MET A 491 -13.47 -12.19 -3.03
N LEU A 492 -13.15 -13.28 -3.71
CA LEU A 492 -11.77 -13.71 -3.96
C LEU A 492 -11.49 -13.76 -5.45
N VAL A 493 -10.21 -13.92 -5.77
CA VAL A 493 -9.77 -14.15 -7.14
C VAL A 493 -8.66 -15.18 -7.19
N GLY A 494 -8.69 -16.02 -8.22
CA GLY A 494 -7.68 -17.05 -8.47
C GLY A 494 -7.66 -17.49 -9.93
N GLU A 495 -6.77 -18.44 -10.22
CA GLU A 495 -6.55 -18.95 -11.57
C GLU A 495 -7.47 -20.15 -11.83
N GLU A 496 -8.19 -20.12 -12.97
CA GLU A 496 -9.07 -21.20 -13.40
C GLU A 496 -8.24 -22.39 -13.90
N VAL A 497 -8.41 -23.56 -13.26
CA VAL A 497 -7.75 -24.82 -13.59
C VAL A 497 -8.81 -25.86 -13.92
N THR A 498 -8.70 -26.50 -15.09
CA THR A 498 -9.62 -27.57 -15.48
C THR A 498 -8.94 -28.92 -15.29
N GLU A 499 -9.55 -29.79 -14.48
CA GLU A 499 -9.12 -31.17 -14.29
C GLU A 499 -10.27 -32.12 -14.63
N GLY A 500 -10.14 -32.86 -15.72
CA GLY A 500 -11.24 -33.64 -16.29
C GLY A 500 -12.39 -32.72 -16.72
N ASP A 501 -13.60 -33.02 -16.26
CA ASP A 501 -14.81 -32.23 -16.55
C ASP A 501 -15.09 -31.15 -15.49
N GLN A 502 -14.28 -31.08 -14.42
CA GLN A 502 -14.50 -30.17 -13.31
C GLN A 502 -13.60 -28.93 -13.42
N VAL A 503 -14.20 -27.75 -13.26
CA VAL A 503 -13.49 -26.47 -13.19
C VAL A 503 -13.21 -26.14 -11.73
N TYR A 504 -11.95 -25.84 -11.44
CA TYR A 504 -11.47 -25.37 -10.16
C TYR A 504 -10.93 -23.95 -10.29
N VAL A 505 -10.90 -23.25 -9.16
CA VAL A 505 -10.16 -21.99 -9.03
C VAL A 505 -9.11 -22.17 -7.95
N GLU A 506 -7.85 -21.92 -8.28
CA GLU A 506 -6.72 -22.09 -7.37
C GLU A 506 -6.07 -20.74 -7.04
N GLN A 507 -5.68 -20.56 -5.79
CA GLN A 507 -4.76 -19.50 -5.38
C GLN A 507 -3.41 -20.12 -5.06
N ARG A 508 -2.35 -19.55 -5.61
CA ARG A 508 -0.98 -20.01 -5.44
C ARG A 508 -0.10 -18.85 -5.01
N ASN A 509 0.82 -19.12 -4.09
CA ASN A 509 1.92 -18.24 -3.83
C ASN A 509 2.88 -18.33 -5.02
N LYS A 510 2.95 -17.29 -5.86
CA LYS A 510 3.83 -17.30 -7.04
C LYS A 510 5.32 -17.23 -6.68
N VAL A 511 5.65 -16.80 -5.47
CA VAL A 511 7.03 -16.74 -4.96
C VAL A 511 7.52 -18.13 -4.58
N THR A 512 6.73 -18.90 -3.83
CA THR A 512 7.12 -20.23 -3.34
C THR A 512 6.60 -21.39 -4.20
N GLY A 513 5.64 -21.14 -5.09
CA GLY A 513 4.92 -22.16 -5.86
C GLY A 513 3.86 -22.92 -5.06
N GLU A 514 3.72 -22.63 -3.76
CA GLU A 514 2.77 -23.30 -2.87
C GLU A 514 1.33 -23.03 -3.28
N ARG A 515 0.52 -24.09 -3.36
CA ARG A 515 -0.94 -23.96 -3.51
C ARG A 515 -1.56 -23.68 -2.16
N LEU A 516 -2.26 -22.55 -2.07
CA LEU A 516 -2.81 -22.03 -0.83
C LEU A 516 -4.25 -22.48 -0.61
N SER A 517 -5.04 -22.43 -1.68
CA SER A 517 -6.47 -22.76 -1.64
C SER A 517 -6.92 -23.22 -3.01
N ARG A 518 -7.96 -24.06 -3.01
CA ARG A 518 -8.59 -24.59 -4.20
C ARG A 518 -10.09 -24.61 -3.97
N PHE A 519 -10.86 -24.13 -4.94
CA PHE A 519 -12.30 -24.07 -4.86
C PHE A 519 -12.94 -24.77 -6.04
N HIS A 520 -14.11 -25.37 -5.83
CA HIS A 520 -14.98 -25.84 -6.90
C HIS A 520 -16.37 -25.21 -6.75
N GLN A 521 -17.08 -25.11 -7.86
CA GLN A 521 -18.43 -24.59 -7.87
C GLN A 521 -19.42 -25.68 -7.40
N HIS A 522 -20.20 -25.37 -6.37
CA HIS A 522 -21.30 -26.20 -5.89
C HIS A 522 -22.60 -25.35 -5.84
N GLY A 523 -23.44 -25.51 -6.87
CA GLY A 523 -24.58 -24.62 -7.11
C GLY A 523 -24.11 -23.20 -7.48
N ASP A 524 -24.62 -22.19 -6.78
CA ASP A 524 -24.24 -20.79 -6.97
C ASP A 524 -23.06 -20.34 -6.09
N GLN A 525 -22.52 -21.24 -5.25
CA GLN A 525 -21.44 -20.93 -4.31
C GLN A 525 -20.15 -21.67 -4.64
N TRP A 526 -19.02 -21.05 -4.27
CA TRP A 526 -17.71 -21.69 -4.36
C TRP A 526 -17.30 -22.26 -3.01
N VAL A 527 -17.09 -23.57 -2.98
CA VAL A 527 -16.73 -24.32 -1.78
C VAL A 527 -15.26 -24.70 -1.88
N GLU A 528 -14.54 -24.53 -0.78
CA GLU A 528 -13.13 -24.91 -0.70
C GLU A 528 -12.98 -26.44 -0.70
N VAL A 529 -12.05 -26.91 -1.52
CA VAL A 529 -11.57 -28.28 -1.50
C VAL A 529 -10.51 -28.38 -0.42
N VAL A 530 -10.92 -28.85 0.76
CA VAL A 530 -9.98 -29.18 1.84
C VAL A 530 -9.36 -30.54 1.51
N GLU A 531 -8.20 -30.54 0.87
CA GLU A 531 -7.40 -31.75 0.73
C GLU A 531 -6.90 -32.16 2.12
N GLN A 532 -7.45 -33.24 2.68
CA GLN A 532 -6.81 -33.90 3.80
C GLN A 532 -5.44 -34.38 3.35
N LYS A 533 -4.35 -33.69 3.74
CA LYS A 533 -2.99 -34.19 3.57
C LYS A 533 -2.89 -35.55 4.28
N GLN A 534 -3.10 -36.64 3.55
CA GLN A 534 -2.81 -37.98 4.03
C GLN A 534 -1.31 -38.06 4.32
N GLY A 535 -0.95 -38.19 5.59
CA GLY A 535 0.43 -38.42 6.02
C GLY A 535 1.18 -37.26 6.67
N SER A 536 0.52 -36.16 7.08
CA SER A 536 1.20 -35.21 7.98
C SER A 536 1.28 -35.80 9.39
N SER A 537 2.49 -36.15 9.84
CA SER A 537 2.79 -36.59 11.21
C SER A 537 2.65 -35.50 12.27
N ASN A 538 1.87 -34.44 11.98
CA ASN A 538 1.75 -33.20 12.74
C ASN A 538 0.31 -32.98 13.28
N ALA A 539 -0.46 -34.05 13.44
CA ALA A 539 -1.67 -33.98 14.25
C ALA A 539 -1.27 -33.52 15.66
N LEU A 540 -1.95 -32.48 16.18
CA LEU A 540 -1.96 -32.24 17.63
C LEU A 540 -2.30 -33.57 18.29
N PRO A 541 -1.58 -34.00 19.35
CA PRO A 541 -1.90 -35.26 20.00
C PRO A 541 -3.38 -35.26 20.35
N ASP A 542 -4.09 -36.30 19.91
CA ASP A 542 -5.51 -36.51 20.19
C ASP A 542 -5.76 -36.15 21.66
N GLN A 543 -6.73 -35.26 21.91
CA GLN A 543 -7.30 -35.16 23.24
C GLN A 543 -7.89 -36.53 23.55
N GLN A 544 -7.16 -37.35 24.30
CA GLN A 544 -7.69 -38.62 24.78
C GLN A 544 -8.92 -38.31 25.62
N GLU A 545 -10.11 -38.52 25.03
CA GLU A 545 -11.35 -38.73 25.76
C GLU A 545 -11.15 -39.99 26.62
N GLY A 546 -10.74 -39.80 27.88
CA GLY A 546 -10.35 -40.93 28.71
C GLY A 546 -10.10 -40.58 30.17
N GLY A 547 -11.18 -40.28 30.90
CA GLY A 547 -11.22 -40.30 32.37
C GLY A 547 -10.39 -39.23 33.09
N ALA A 548 -10.85 -38.80 34.27
CA ALA A 548 -10.14 -37.85 35.12
C ALA A 548 -8.82 -38.44 35.65
N SER A 549 -7.75 -38.36 34.85
CA SER A 549 -6.38 -38.57 35.32
C SER A 549 -6.01 -37.41 36.28
N PRO A 550 -5.20 -37.66 37.33
CA PRO A 550 -4.67 -36.62 38.21
C PRO A 550 -4.03 -35.44 37.47
N ASP A 551 -3.45 -35.68 36.29
CA ASP A 551 -2.87 -34.64 35.44
C ASP A 551 -3.93 -33.76 34.76
N ALA A 552 -5.07 -34.31 34.32
CA ALA A 552 -6.16 -33.53 33.72
C ALA A 552 -6.81 -32.60 34.75
N LEU A 553 -7.00 -33.09 35.98
CA LEU A 553 -7.46 -32.30 37.13
C LEU A 553 -6.55 -31.12 37.45
N ARG A 554 -5.24 -31.39 37.50
CA ARG A 554 -4.22 -30.36 37.76
C ARG A 554 -4.21 -29.32 36.63
N LEU A 555 -4.24 -29.75 35.37
CA LEU A 555 -4.23 -28.87 34.19
C LEU A 555 -5.47 -27.96 34.15
N ALA A 556 -6.67 -28.48 34.42
CA ALA A 556 -7.90 -27.68 34.45
C ALA A 556 -7.85 -26.59 35.53
N ARG A 557 -7.40 -26.94 36.75
CA ARG A 557 -7.21 -25.98 37.85
C ARG A 557 -6.12 -24.95 37.55
N GLU A 558 -5.02 -25.36 36.92
CA GLU A 558 -3.96 -24.46 36.49
C GLU A 558 -4.45 -23.49 35.40
N LYS A 559 -5.19 -23.96 34.37
CA LYS A 559 -5.78 -23.10 33.33
C LYS A 559 -6.70 -22.06 33.98
N ALA A 560 -7.62 -22.48 34.85
CA ALA A 560 -8.52 -21.57 35.57
C ALA A 560 -7.79 -20.53 36.42
N ASN A 561 -6.78 -20.94 37.19
CA ASN A 561 -5.98 -20.01 37.99
C ASN A 561 -5.21 -18.99 37.12
N ARG A 562 -4.66 -19.43 35.99
CA ARG A 562 -3.99 -18.53 35.02
C ARG A 562 -4.98 -17.52 34.43
N MET A 563 -6.15 -17.98 33.99
CA MET A 563 -7.20 -17.11 33.44
C MET A 563 -7.67 -16.07 34.45
N LEU A 564 -7.94 -16.48 35.70
CA LEU A 564 -8.37 -15.57 36.75
C LEU A 564 -7.29 -14.54 37.12
N LYS A 565 -6.02 -14.94 37.12
CA LYS A 565 -4.90 -14.04 37.39
C LYS A 565 -4.76 -12.96 36.31
N ARG A 566 -5.03 -13.29 35.04
CA ARG A 566 -4.91 -12.33 33.91
C ARG A 566 -6.19 -11.51 33.66
N ARG A 567 -7.36 -11.98 34.11
CA ARG A 567 -8.70 -11.45 33.73
C ARG A 567 -8.84 -9.92 33.86
N GLU A 568 -8.44 -9.33 34.99
CA GLU A 568 -8.69 -7.91 35.27
C GLU A 568 -7.77 -7.02 34.43
N GLY A 569 -6.56 -7.50 34.17
CA GLY A 569 -5.64 -6.89 33.22
C GLY A 569 -6.22 -6.95 31.80
N THR A 570 -6.64 -8.13 31.35
CA THR A 570 -7.24 -8.34 30.02
C THR A 570 -8.49 -7.48 29.81
N LEU A 571 -9.45 -7.51 30.75
CA LEU A 571 -10.68 -6.70 30.71
C LEU A 571 -10.37 -5.20 30.63
N ARG A 572 -9.47 -4.71 31.48
CA ARG A 572 -9.09 -3.28 31.49
C ARG A 572 -8.46 -2.85 30.17
N LYS A 573 -7.63 -3.72 29.57
CA LYS A 573 -6.97 -3.48 28.30
C LYS A 573 -7.96 -3.45 27.15
N LEU A 574 -8.79 -4.49 27.04
CA LEU A 574 -9.84 -4.59 26.04
C LEU A 574 -10.78 -3.37 26.09
N ARG A 575 -11.17 -2.90 27.28
CA ARG A 575 -11.90 -1.62 27.45
C ARG A 575 -11.10 -0.39 27.01
N GLY A 576 -9.79 -0.38 27.25
CA GLY A 576 -8.90 0.66 26.75
C GLY A 576 -8.91 0.75 25.23
N TYR A 577 -8.94 -0.40 24.54
CA TYR A 577 -9.10 -0.47 23.09
C TYR A 577 -10.45 0.03 22.60
N LEU A 578 -11.54 -0.37 23.24
CA LEU A 578 -12.89 0.12 22.93
C LEU A 578 -13.00 1.65 23.00
N LYS A 579 -12.16 2.32 23.81
CA LYS A 579 -12.18 3.80 23.90
C LYS A 579 -11.40 4.51 22.79
N LYS A 580 -10.51 3.81 22.09
CA LYS A 580 -9.59 4.39 21.09
C LYS A 580 -10.08 4.19 19.65
N MET A 581 -11.10 3.37 19.43
CA MET A 581 -11.50 2.89 18.10
C MET A 581 -12.86 3.43 17.67
N ASP A 582 -12.95 3.79 16.39
CA ASP A 582 -14.21 4.23 15.74
C ASP A 582 -14.96 3.06 15.06
N SER A 583 -14.37 1.86 14.98
CA SER A 583 -14.94 0.66 14.33
C SER A 583 -14.31 -0.62 14.86
N LEU A 584 -15.13 -1.66 15.10
CA LEU A 584 -14.73 -2.92 15.74
C LEU A 584 -14.73 -4.15 14.83
N LYS A 585 -14.94 -4.01 13.49
CA LYS A 585 -15.21 -5.11 12.52
C LYS A 585 -14.39 -6.40 12.70
N SER A 586 -13.30 -6.34 13.44
CA SER A 586 -12.27 -7.34 13.48
C SER A 586 -11.76 -7.79 14.85
N LEU A 587 -11.99 -7.01 15.91
CA LEU A 587 -11.57 -7.37 17.27
C LEU A 587 -12.59 -8.28 17.96
N GLU A 588 -13.78 -8.49 17.36
CA GLU A 588 -14.74 -9.51 17.79
C GLU A 588 -14.01 -10.84 18.03
N HIS A 589 -13.12 -11.26 17.13
CA HIS A 589 -12.35 -12.50 17.29
C HIS A 589 -11.44 -12.52 18.53
N VAL A 590 -10.87 -11.38 18.95
CA VAL A 590 -10.05 -11.30 20.17
C VAL A 590 -10.92 -11.39 21.41
N PHE A 591 -12.02 -10.64 21.43
CA PHE A 591 -12.97 -10.68 22.53
C PHE A 591 -13.67 -12.03 22.65
N GLU A 592 -14.11 -12.61 21.53
CA GLU A 592 -14.70 -13.94 21.46
C GLU A 592 -13.68 -15.01 21.84
N HIS A 593 -12.41 -14.88 21.46
CA HIS A 593 -11.37 -15.81 21.89
C HIS A 593 -11.16 -15.74 23.41
N GLU A 594 -11.06 -14.54 23.99
CA GLU A 594 -10.94 -14.39 25.45
C GLU A 594 -12.21 -14.84 26.18
N GLU A 595 -13.39 -14.51 25.65
CA GLU A 595 -14.68 -14.97 26.20
C GLU A 595 -14.76 -16.51 26.17
N ARG A 596 -14.40 -17.12 25.04
CA ARG A 596 -14.38 -18.57 24.86
C ARG A 596 -13.38 -19.23 25.80
N ASN A 597 -12.17 -18.71 25.92
CA ASN A 597 -11.16 -19.22 26.86
C ASN A 597 -11.64 -19.19 28.31
N LEU A 598 -12.34 -18.12 28.72
CA LEU A 598 -12.94 -18.00 30.05
C LEU A 598 -14.06 -19.04 30.25
N ARG A 599 -14.95 -19.20 29.26
CA ARG A 599 -16.04 -20.19 29.31
C ARG A 599 -15.51 -21.63 29.29
N GLU A 600 -14.54 -21.93 28.46
CA GLU A 600 -13.91 -23.26 28.38
C GLU A 600 -13.19 -23.61 29.69
N ALA A 601 -12.46 -22.67 30.29
CA ALA A 601 -11.83 -22.88 31.59
C ALA A 601 -12.88 -23.17 32.69
N ALA A 602 -14.04 -22.52 32.63
CA ALA A 602 -15.16 -22.80 33.54
C ALA A 602 -15.75 -24.20 33.26
N GLN A 603 -16.03 -24.54 32.00
CA GLN A 603 -16.57 -25.85 31.60
C GLN A 603 -15.62 -27.01 31.97
N GLN A 604 -14.31 -26.83 31.79
CA GLN A 604 -13.31 -27.83 32.19
C GLN A 604 -13.27 -28.04 33.71
N LEU A 605 -13.53 -27.00 34.51
CA LEU A 605 -13.70 -27.15 35.96
C LEU A 605 -15.04 -27.82 36.30
N GLU A 606 -16.13 -27.46 35.64
CA GLU A 606 -17.46 -28.07 35.84
C GLU A 606 -17.45 -29.57 35.51
N ALA A 607 -16.69 -29.96 34.49
CA ALA A 607 -16.51 -31.36 34.07
C ALA A 607 -15.86 -32.24 35.15
N LEU A 608 -15.29 -31.65 36.22
CA LEU A 608 -14.76 -32.40 37.36
C LEU A 608 -15.86 -33.03 38.22
N GLY A 609 -17.13 -32.61 38.08
CA GLY A 609 -18.29 -33.21 38.72
C GLY A 609 -18.12 -33.35 40.24
N GLU A 610 -18.19 -34.58 40.76
CA GLU A 610 -18.08 -34.88 42.20
C GLU A 610 -16.72 -34.49 42.82
N GLN A 611 -15.69 -34.19 42.01
CA GLN A 611 -14.36 -33.80 42.48
C GLN A 611 -14.18 -32.28 42.62
N LEU A 612 -15.25 -31.50 42.39
CA LEU A 612 -15.30 -30.05 42.61
C LEU A 612 -15.11 -29.73 44.09
N THR A 613 -14.30 -28.71 44.35
CA THR A 613 -14.18 -28.09 45.68
C THR A 613 -14.96 -26.79 45.72
N ASP A 614 -15.32 -26.29 46.91
CA ASP A 614 -15.95 -24.96 47.07
C ASP A 614 -15.11 -23.86 46.42
N GLY A 615 -13.77 -23.99 46.50
CA GLY A 615 -12.83 -23.08 45.84
C GLY A 615 -12.82 -23.20 44.32
N ASP A 616 -13.21 -24.33 43.74
CA ASP A 616 -13.37 -24.47 42.29
C ASP A 616 -14.73 -23.91 41.82
N GLN A 617 -15.78 -24.03 42.64
CA GLN A 617 -17.08 -23.42 42.38
C GLN A 617 -17.00 -21.89 42.32
N ASP A 618 -16.28 -21.26 43.25
CA ASP A 618 -16.01 -19.81 43.22
C ASP A 618 -15.24 -19.37 41.96
N LYS A 619 -14.31 -20.19 41.47
CA LYS A 619 -13.59 -19.91 40.23
C LYS A 619 -14.51 -19.98 39.01
N ILE A 620 -15.38 -20.98 38.92
CA ILE A 620 -16.35 -21.14 37.83
C ILE A 620 -17.22 -19.88 37.72
N VAL A 621 -17.79 -19.42 38.85
CA VAL A 621 -18.61 -18.19 38.88
C VAL A 621 -17.80 -16.98 38.41
N LYS A 622 -16.59 -16.79 38.95
CA LYS A 622 -15.70 -15.67 38.60
C LYS A 622 -15.25 -15.67 37.14
N LEU A 623 -15.13 -16.83 36.51
CA LEU A 623 -14.82 -16.97 35.08
C LEU A 623 -16.04 -16.62 34.22
N GLY A 624 -17.22 -17.13 34.59
CA GLY A 624 -18.49 -16.82 33.93
C GLY A 624 -18.82 -15.32 33.96
N GLU A 625 -18.72 -14.68 35.13
CA GLU A 625 -18.94 -13.23 35.29
C GLU A 625 -17.99 -12.41 34.41
N ALA A 626 -16.72 -12.83 34.28
CA ALA A 626 -15.76 -12.15 33.43
C ALA A 626 -16.10 -12.28 31.94
N ALA A 627 -16.56 -13.46 31.50
CA ALA A 627 -17.02 -13.70 30.14
C ALA A 627 -18.27 -12.86 29.81
N ASP A 628 -19.25 -12.82 30.71
CA ASP A 628 -20.47 -12.03 30.51
C ASP A 628 -20.18 -10.51 30.52
N THR A 629 -19.20 -10.08 31.32
CA THR A 629 -18.73 -8.69 31.33
C THR A 629 -18.13 -8.28 29.97
N LEU A 630 -17.30 -9.13 29.36
CA LEU A 630 -16.74 -8.88 28.02
C LEU A 630 -17.85 -8.68 26.98
N ARG A 631 -18.86 -9.55 27.01
CA ARG A 631 -19.99 -9.48 26.08
C ARG A 631 -20.76 -8.17 26.25
N GLN A 632 -21.02 -7.74 27.48
CA GLN A 632 -21.74 -6.49 27.73
C GLN A 632 -20.95 -5.25 27.31
N ASP A 633 -19.62 -5.26 27.49
CA ASP A 633 -18.75 -4.19 27.02
C ASP A 633 -18.81 -4.07 25.48
N LEU A 634 -18.82 -5.19 24.76
CA LEU A 634 -18.98 -5.22 23.30
C LEU A 634 -20.36 -4.72 22.82
N ILE A 635 -21.45 -5.19 23.45
CA ILE A 635 -22.80 -4.70 23.13
C ILE A 635 -22.88 -3.18 23.31
N THR A 636 -22.33 -2.66 24.39
CA THR A 636 -22.32 -1.22 24.68
C THR A 636 -21.56 -0.45 23.60
N PHE A 637 -20.35 -0.92 23.26
CA PHE A 637 -19.55 -0.28 22.22
C PHE A 637 -20.27 -0.25 20.85
N TYR A 638 -20.85 -1.38 20.42
CA TYR A 638 -21.49 -1.44 19.11
C TYR A 638 -22.72 -0.54 19.01
N ARG A 639 -23.44 -0.31 20.11
CA ARG A 639 -24.54 0.67 20.15
C ARG A 639 -24.06 2.12 20.00
N GLU A 640 -22.87 2.43 20.50
CA GLU A 640 -22.30 3.79 20.49
C GLU A 640 -21.49 4.10 19.22
N SER A 641 -21.12 3.06 18.47
CA SER A 641 -20.34 3.16 17.24
C SER A 641 -21.17 3.57 16.01
N PRO A 642 -20.52 4.10 14.95
CA PRO A 642 -21.13 4.26 13.64
C PRO A 642 -21.72 2.92 13.15
N PRO A 643 -22.91 2.92 12.52
CA PRO A 643 -23.59 1.70 12.14
C PRO A 643 -22.90 1.02 10.96
N GLN A 644 -22.65 -0.29 11.11
CA GLN A 644 -22.04 -1.14 10.09
C GLN A 644 -22.74 -2.51 10.07
N ALA A 645 -22.55 -3.29 9.00
CA ALA A 645 -23.18 -4.60 8.80
C ALA A 645 -22.88 -5.56 9.98
N GLU A 646 -21.64 -5.54 10.46
CA GLU A 646 -21.12 -6.36 11.53
C GLU A 646 -21.77 -5.99 12.87
N SER A 647 -21.84 -4.70 13.17
CA SER A 647 -22.49 -4.20 14.38
C SER A 647 -23.98 -4.55 14.41
N LEU A 648 -24.65 -4.50 13.24
CA LEU A 648 -26.04 -4.95 13.10
C LEU A 648 -26.17 -6.45 13.40
N LYS A 649 -25.33 -7.29 12.80
CA LYS A 649 -25.35 -8.74 12.98
C LYS A 649 -25.06 -9.14 14.43
N TYR A 650 -24.05 -8.52 15.05
CA TYR A 650 -23.66 -8.77 16.43
C TYR A 650 -24.78 -8.39 17.40
N LEU A 651 -25.31 -7.16 17.31
CA LEU A 651 -26.38 -6.70 18.18
C LEU A 651 -27.68 -7.46 17.93
N TYR A 652 -27.98 -7.86 16.69
CA TYR A 652 -29.13 -8.72 16.42
C TYR A 652 -29.02 -10.07 17.15
N THR A 653 -27.82 -10.66 17.16
CA THR A 653 -27.55 -11.96 17.80
C THR A 653 -27.55 -11.89 19.32
N TYR A 654 -26.93 -10.85 19.90
CA TYR A 654 -26.63 -10.81 21.34
C TYR A 654 -27.44 -9.77 22.12
N ASP A 655 -28.15 -8.85 21.44
CA ASP A 655 -28.86 -7.73 22.07
C ASP A 655 -30.36 -7.70 21.77
N ASN A 656 -30.92 -8.71 21.08
CA ASN A 656 -32.35 -8.83 20.74
C ASN A 656 -32.95 -7.54 20.14
N LEU A 657 -32.34 -7.03 19.08
CA LEU A 657 -32.85 -5.84 18.38
C LEU A 657 -34.25 -6.08 17.80
N GLN A 658 -35.08 -5.03 17.82
CA GLN A 658 -36.37 -5.03 17.11
C GLN A 658 -36.24 -4.29 15.78
N ILE A 659 -36.68 -4.94 14.70
CA ILE A 659 -36.53 -4.38 13.35
C ILE A 659 -37.89 -4.39 12.66
N ALA A 660 -38.30 -3.23 12.16
CA ALA A 660 -39.61 -3.05 11.55
C ALA A 660 -39.52 -2.22 10.26
N ARG A 661 -40.27 -2.64 9.23
CA ARG A 661 -40.38 -1.90 7.97
C ARG A 661 -41.11 -0.57 8.19
N VAL A 662 -40.59 0.49 7.58
CA VAL A 662 -41.16 1.83 7.66
C VAL A 662 -41.85 2.18 6.35
N GLY A 663 -43.19 2.12 6.36
CA GLY A 663 -44.02 2.54 5.24
C GLY A 663 -43.83 1.73 3.95
N HIS A 664 -44.07 2.40 2.82
CA HIS A 664 -43.90 1.85 1.48
C HIS A 664 -42.62 2.36 0.84
N ARG A 665 -42.17 1.69 -0.23
CA ARG A 665 -41.02 2.12 -1.01
C ARG A 665 -41.31 3.49 -1.65
N VAL A 666 -40.36 4.43 -1.55
CA VAL A 666 -40.52 5.80 -2.06
C VAL A 666 -39.40 6.14 -3.05
N PRO A 667 -39.66 6.95 -4.10
CA PRO A 667 -38.61 7.38 -5.01
C PRO A 667 -37.61 8.30 -4.31
N VAL A 668 -36.32 8.14 -4.63
CA VAL A 668 -35.25 9.01 -4.14
C VAL A 668 -35.32 10.36 -4.85
N GLU A 669 -35.27 11.45 -4.08
CA GLU A 669 -35.37 12.81 -4.62
C GLU A 669 -34.25 13.07 -5.64
N GLY A 670 -34.64 13.45 -6.86
CA GLY A 670 -33.70 13.71 -7.97
C GLY A 670 -33.24 12.48 -8.76
N ASN A 671 -33.73 11.27 -8.46
CA ASN A 671 -33.44 10.06 -9.25
C ASN A 671 -34.70 9.20 -9.47
N ALA A 672 -35.27 9.26 -10.68
CA ALA A 672 -36.52 8.57 -11.02
C ALA A 672 -36.40 7.03 -11.09
N ASN A 673 -35.18 6.50 -11.21
CA ASN A 673 -34.88 5.06 -11.32
C ASN A 673 -34.27 4.51 -10.03
N ASP A 674 -34.56 5.14 -8.89
CA ASP A 674 -34.05 4.73 -7.58
C ASP A 674 -35.16 4.88 -6.54
N PHE A 675 -35.52 3.75 -5.94
CA PHE A 675 -36.58 3.63 -4.95
C PHE A 675 -36.01 3.09 -3.65
N ILE A 676 -36.35 3.72 -2.53
CA ILE A 676 -35.81 3.38 -1.22
C ILE A 676 -36.87 2.73 -0.33
N GLU A 677 -36.52 1.59 0.26
CA GLU A 677 -37.26 0.92 1.32
C GLU A 677 -36.50 1.05 2.64
N LYS A 678 -37.21 1.33 3.73
CA LYS A 678 -36.61 1.66 5.02
C LYS A 678 -37.02 0.66 6.09
N TYR A 679 -36.08 0.32 6.97
CA TYR A 679 -36.34 -0.46 8.19
C TYR A 679 -35.77 0.27 9.39
N GLU A 680 -36.61 0.48 10.40
CA GLU A 680 -36.21 1.07 11.68
C GLU A 680 -35.69 -0.03 12.61
N ILE A 681 -34.54 0.23 13.23
CA ILE A 681 -33.90 -0.64 14.21
C ILE A 681 -34.03 0.00 15.60
N ARG A 682 -34.56 -0.75 16.55
CA ARG A 682 -34.74 -0.32 17.95
C ARG A 682 -34.08 -1.28 18.93
N THR A 683 -33.65 -0.74 20.06
CA THR A 683 -33.17 -1.55 21.20
C THR A 683 -34.33 -2.32 21.85
N GLN A 684 -34.04 -3.23 22.78
CA GLN A 684 -35.07 -3.90 23.59
C GLN A 684 -35.97 -2.92 24.35
N LYS A 685 -35.45 -1.73 24.70
CA LYS A 685 -36.20 -0.65 25.36
C LYS A 685 -37.00 0.21 24.39
N LEU A 686 -37.07 -0.18 23.11
CA LEU A 686 -37.74 0.53 22.01
C LEU A 686 -37.12 1.90 21.67
N GLU A 687 -35.86 2.12 22.04
CA GLU A 687 -35.15 3.34 21.66
C GLU A 687 -34.65 3.21 20.21
N PRO A 688 -34.90 4.21 19.35
CA PRO A 688 -34.46 4.15 17.96
C PRO A 688 -32.95 4.29 17.88
N LEU A 689 -32.32 3.30 17.23
CA LEU A 689 -30.87 3.20 17.10
C LEU A 689 -30.45 3.64 15.69
N TRP A 690 -30.89 2.90 14.67
CA TRP A 690 -30.46 3.05 13.27
C TRP A 690 -31.62 2.87 12.29
N GLU A 691 -31.40 3.23 11.02
CA GLU A 691 -32.34 2.97 9.91
C GLU A 691 -31.59 2.29 8.74
N ILE A 692 -32.09 1.15 8.27
CA ILE A 692 -31.60 0.46 7.06
C ILE A 692 -32.29 1.07 5.84
N HIS A 693 -31.50 1.39 4.82
CA HIS A 693 -31.93 1.96 3.55
C HIS A 693 -31.59 0.99 2.42
N LEU A 694 -32.60 0.35 1.82
CA LEU A 694 -32.45 -0.55 0.67
C LEU A 694 -32.93 0.14 -0.61
N HIS A 695 -32.06 0.21 -1.62
CA HIS A 695 -32.30 0.82 -2.92
C HIS A 695 -32.70 -0.21 -3.97
N TYR A 696 -33.65 0.17 -4.80
CA TYR A 696 -34.21 -0.64 -5.87
C TYR A 696 -34.32 0.18 -7.16
N PRO A 697 -34.11 -0.46 -8.33
CA PRO A 697 -34.25 0.22 -9.61
C PRO A 697 -35.70 0.57 -9.94
N ASP A 698 -36.67 -0.16 -9.37
CA ASP A 698 -38.11 0.04 -9.59
C ASP A 698 -38.93 -0.21 -8.30
N ASN A 699 -40.14 0.34 -8.23
CA ASN A 699 -41.07 0.11 -7.14
C ASN A 699 -41.52 -1.37 -7.04
N ALA A 700 -41.59 -2.07 -8.16
CA ALA A 700 -42.03 -3.47 -8.24
C ALA A 700 -40.91 -4.50 -8.06
N THR A 701 -39.64 -4.08 -7.96
CA THR A 701 -38.51 -5.01 -7.79
C THR A 701 -38.70 -5.88 -6.52
N PRO A 702 -38.55 -7.22 -6.60
CA PRO A 702 -38.65 -8.12 -5.45
C PRO A 702 -37.74 -7.67 -4.30
N ARG A 703 -38.21 -7.81 -3.04
CA ARG A 703 -37.51 -7.24 -1.89
C ARG A 703 -36.08 -7.77 -1.70
N ARG A 704 -35.83 -9.05 -2.00
CA ARG A 704 -34.49 -9.66 -1.95
C ARG A 704 -33.54 -9.21 -3.07
N GLN A 705 -34.03 -8.49 -4.08
CA GLN A 705 -33.25 -8.04 -5.23
C GLN A 705 -32.95 -6.54 -5.17
N PHE A 706 -32.63 -6.04 -3.97
CA PHE A 706 -32.13 -4.67 -3.84
C PHE A 706 -30.74 -4.57 -4.48
N VAL A 707 -30.45 -3.42 -5.09
CA VAL A 707 -29.16 -3.19 -5.77
C VAL A 707 -28.11 -2.60 -4.84
N LYS A 708 -28.57 -1.96 -3.75
CA LYS A 708 -27.68 -1.34 -2.76
C LYS A 708 -28.39 -1.19 -1.42
N GLY A 709 -27.82 -1.71 -0.34
CA GLY A 709 -28.27 -1.43 1.02
C GLY A 709 -27.28 -0.50 1.72
N HIS A 710 -27.69 0.24 2.74
CA HIS A 710 -26.78 0.88 3.68
C HIS A 710 -27.46 1.19 5.03
N LEU A 711 -26.65 1.42 6.06
CA LEU A 711 -27.14 1.86 7.37
C LEU A 711 -26.97 3.37 7.56
N LYS A 712 -27.91 3.98 8.28
CA LYS A 712 -27.77 5.35 8.79
C LYS A 712 -28.04 5.40 10.28
N THR A 713 -27.33 6.29 10.97
CA THR A 713 -27.69 6.65 12.34
C THR A 713 -29.09 7.24 12.33
N TRP A 714 -29.84 7.10 13.43
CA TRP A 714 -31.15 7.72 13.53
C TRP A 714 -31.11 9.24 13.34
N LYS A 715 -30.01 9.89 13.76
CA LYS A 715 -29.80 11.34 13.66
C LYS A 715 -29.53 11.81 12.22
N ASP A 716 -28.81 11.03 11.41
CA ASP A 716 -28.30 11.44 10.09
C ASP A 716 -29.14 10.94 8.90
N ARG A 717 -30.28 10.29 9.16
CA ARG A 717 -31.08 9.57 8.15
C ARG A 717 -31.50 10.38 6.90
N ASN A 718 -31.53 11.71 7.01
CA ASN A 718 -31.98 12.63 5.96
C ASN A 718 -30.85 13.23 5.08
N LEU A 719 -29.57 12.85 5.26
CA LEU A 719 -28.45 13.35 4.45
C LEU A 719 -28.25 12.54 3.15
N GLY A 720 -27.97 13.22 2.02
CA GLY A 720 -27.85 12.61 0.68
C GLY A 720 -26.45 12.09 0.33
N ARG A 721 -26.38 10.83 -0.15
CA ARG A 721 -25.13 10.05 -0.39
C ARG A 721 -24.18 10.64 -1.45
N ARG A 722 -24.72 11.15 -2.57
CA ARG A 722 -23.89 11.72 -3.66
C ARG A 722 -23.16 12.99 -3.24
N TYR A 723 -23.78 13.80 -2.37
CA TYR A 723 -23.15 14.99 -1.81
C TYR A 723 -22.02 14.64 -0.84
N GLN A 724 -22.13 13.54 -0.09
CA GLN A 724 -21.09 13.08 0.83
C GLN A 724 -19.85 12.58 0.07
N LEU A 725 -20.04 11.81 -1.01
CA LEU A 725 -18.94 11.28 -1.83
C LEU A 725 -18.16 12.37 -2.56
N ALA A 726 -18.87 13.37 -3.10
CA ALA A 726 -18.25 14.48 -3.83
C ALA A 726 -17.47 15.44 -2.94
N ASN A 727 -17.74 15.45 -1.62
CA ASN A 727 -17.09 16.30 -0.62
C ASN A 727 -16.13 15.52 0.29
N ALA A 728 -15.84 14.25 0.01
CA ALA A 728 -14.84 13.49 0.75
C ALA A 728 -13.47 14.17 0.58
N LEU A 729 -12.89 14.62 1.69
CA LEU A 729 -11.64 15.40 1.70
C LEU A 729 -10.40 14.52 1.45
N ASP A 730 -10.52 13.20 1.66
CA ASP A 730 -9.45 12.21 1.56
C ASP A 730 -10.02 10.80 1.22
N ASP A 731 -9.12 9.86 0.91
CA ASP A 731 -9.46 8.48 0.54
C ASP A 731 -10.16 7.71 1.68
N GLY A 732 -9.79 7.94 2.93
CA GLY A 732 -10.40 7.27 4.10
C GLY A 732 -11.84 7.72 4.31
N SER A 733 -12.11 9.02 4.20
CA SER A 733 -13.47 9.58 4.23
C SER A 733 -14.36 8.99 3.13
N LEU A 734 -13.83 8.83 1.92
CA LEU A 734 -14.54 8.20 0.79
C LEU A 734 -14.87 6.72 1.07
N ILE A 735 -13.89 5.96 1.58
CA ILE A 735 -14.04 4.55 1.89
C ILE A 735 -15.05 4.33 3.03
N ASN A 736 -15.02 5.15 4.07
CA ASN A 736 -15.98 5.06 5.19
C ASN A 736 -17.43 5.28 4.73
N ILE A 737 -17.67 6.23 3.81
CA ILE A 737 -18.99 6.44 3.21
C ILE A 737 -19.42 5.22 2.39
N HIS A 738 -18.48 4.57 1.69
CA HIS A 738 -18.74 3.37 0.88
C HIS A 738 -19.00 2.12 1.74
N ARG A 739 -18.25 1.92 2.83
CA ARG A 739 -18.32 0.73 3.69
C ARG A 739 -19.54 0.66 4.61
N GLY A 740 -20.38 1.69 4.63
CA GLY A 740 -21.71 1.64 5.25
C GLY A 740 -22.73 0.84 4.43
N ASP A 741 -22.34 0.32 3.25
CA ASP A 741 -23.21 -0.46 2.38
C ASP A 741 -23.51 -1.86 2.98
N LEU A 742 -24.73 -2.36 2.78
CA LEU A 742 -25.22 -3.67 3.21
C LEU A 742 -25.43 -4.56 1.99
N THR A 743 -25.05 -5.84 2.10
CA THR A 743 -25.32 -6.90 1.11
C THR A 743 -26.58 -7.70 1.49
N LEU A 744 -27.11 -8.50 0.56
CA LEU A 744 -28.24 -9.39 0.86
C LEU A 744 -27.91 -10.36 2.00
N ALA A 745 -26.71 -10.93 1.99
CA ALA A 745 -26.27 -11.88 3.01
C ALA A 745 -26.26 -11.27 4.42
N ASP A 746 -25.94 -9.98 4.54
CA ASP A 746 -25.93 -9.27 5.83
C ASP A 746 -27.33 -9.17 6.43
N VAL A 747 -28.36 -9.05 5.59
CA VAL A 747 -29.72 -8.70 6.03
C VAL A 747 -30.75 -9.79 5.84
N GLU A 748 -30.49 -10.84 5.07
CA GLU A 748 -31.46 -11.89 4.75
C GLU A 748 -31.96 -12.68 5.97
N ARG A 749 -31.11 -12.80 7.00
CA ARG A 749 -31.48 -13.46 8.27
C ARG A 749 -32.00 -12.48 9.33
N ILE A 750 -31.97 -11.20 9.03
CA ILE A 750 -32.28 -10.10 9.96
C ILE A 750 -33.59 -9.43 9.59
N LEU A 751 -33.83 -9.22 8.29
CA LEU A 751 -35.00 -8.52 7.78
C LEU A 751 -36.15 -9.47 7.47
N PRO A 752 -37.39 -9.08 7.82
CA PRO A 752 -38.58 -9.80 7.39
C PRO A 752 -38.87 -9.46 5.92
N PHE A 753 -38.22 -10.17 5.01
CA PHE A 753 -38.46 -10.00 3.56
C PHE A 753 -39.83 -10.53 3.10
N ASP A 754 -40.45 -11.37 3.92
CA ASP A 754 -41.72 -12.04 3.64
C ASP A 754 -42.92 -11.12 3.94
#